data_AF-A0A084SRD4-F1
#
_entry.id   AF-A0A084SRD4-F1
#
_cell.length_a   1.000
_cell.length_b   1.000
_cell.length_c   1.000
_cell.angle_alpha   90.00
_cell.angle_beta   90.00
_cell.angle_gamma   90.00
#
_symmetry.space_group_name_H-M   'P 1'
#
loop_
_entity.id
_entity.type
_entity.pdbx_description
1 polymer ?
#
loop_
_entity_poly.entity_id
_entity_poly.type
_entity_poly.pdbx_seq_one_letter_code
_entity_poly.pdbx_strand_id
1 'polypeptide(L)'
;MNPGNDGKGQGAEGPAAWRQRIGSGTRTAVRFLLGYSRSRASLVSNQTDRRLKIRRPDNTVLVLSPLECDRRVSAQDVEAFDLEALAQRGRISLQPEPSRWVHRLAFIQSLTGKLSLLSFITAAYFFLIDMFEGRRARTYLLIALGLLAASLVSMLLVARLGSRMGVRRSFRRWVRGKVYPILLLAIGVGIPSLVILASEGFIGDLRKVLEATTVWVKSAGQVLPEVSSQDRMLVAGRFLQLLFIGLLSLLPAVLFFAFDRQHQSTLRERFVAQIFRFDPAVETRRDVQTRYGKQMDEAYGTEGRDGTTRLLPTRRSPLLIATLVLALGWTFTMLSGGTPDNGDSPVDFLGFFQPLKSTLPFGFLGAYAYALSTTFRSYARRDLQPKIYSHITTRVFTVMVLAWVLEESWLIVPGDGQTLTPALHTLAFLTGIIPETGLVFIGELLRTTLRKMKRSAKDPGLQLVDPHEPLTSLEGVDIYDRARLQDEGVTNVQALARHDVVELMLQTRVPAPRLLDWVDQAILHLHCNVGGQTDGEPDSLLPTLRRYGIRTVTDLLEASDRADKRSKQDAFLQLLSGSASNGSIPRLQVVLDAIKDEEWVENLRCWHKTQAVREEVVDVQAPPRAPRPEPRESTARASRPEVVTGKRVGDGAGAPTVA
;
A
#
# COMPACT_ATOMS: atom_id res chain seq x y z
N MET A 1 28.22 -88.47 11.90
CA MET A 1 29.28 -88.03 10.97
C MET A 1 28.68 -86.97 10.06
N ASN A 2 29.16 -85.73 10.19
CA ASN A 2 28.92 -84.54 9.36
C ASN A 2 27.48 -84.01 9.08
N PRO A 3 27.34 -82.68 8.84
CA PRO A 3 26.18 -81.88 9.25
C PRO A 3 25.43 -81.22 8.07
N GLY A 4 24.35 -80.47 8.39
CA GLY A 4 23.63 -79.58 7.47
C GLY A 4 22.14 -79.89 7.46
N ASN A 5 21.34 -79.34 8.38
CA ASN A 5 20.69 -78.02 8.28
C ASN A 5 19.75 -77.91 7.06
N ASP A 6 18.45 -78.10 7.28
CA ASP A 6 17.44 -77.11 6.93
C ASP A 6 16.11 -77.48 7.60
N GLY A 7 15.60 -76.55 8.39
CA GLY A 7 14.36 -76.68 9.14
C GLY A 7 13.43 -75.51 8.92
N LYS A 8 12.15 -75.86 8.72
CA LYS A 8 10.93 -75.13 9.10
C LYS A 8 10.50 -73.95 8.24
N GLY A 9 9.47 -74.20 7.43
CA GLY A 9 8.45 -73.21 7.07
C GLY A 9 7.26 -73.28 8.03
N GLN A 10 7.04 -72.22 8.81
CA GLN A 10 5.74 -71.83 9.37
C GLN A 10 5.82 -70.40 9.94
N GLY A 11 4.92 -69.53 9.49
CA GLY A 11 4.52 -68.31 10.21
C GLY A 11 5.23 -67.00 9.87
N ALA A 12 4.65 -66.20 8.95
CA ALA A 12 4.87 -64.75 8.91
C ALA A 12 3.68 -64.03 8.25
N GLU A 13 2.71 -63.60 9.07
CA GLU A 13 1.83 -62.49 8.70
C GLU A 13 2.66 -61.19 8.70
N GLY A 14 2.73 -60.53 7.54
CA GLY A 14 3.57 -59.37 7.33
C GLY A 14 3.02 -58.07 7.94
N PRO A 15 3.89 -57.10 8.30
CA PRO A 15 3.58 -55.81 8.92
C PRO A 15 2.82 -54.80 8.02
N ALA A 16 2.25 -55.26 6.89
CA ALA A 16 1.47 -54.45 5.96
C ALA A 16 -0.01 -54.35 6.37
N ALA A 17 -0.57 -55.39 7.01
CA ALA A 17 -1.97 -55.41 7.42
C ALA A 17 -2.28 -54.45 8.59
N TRP A 18 -1.29 -54.18 9.46
CA TRP A 18 -1.43 -53.23 10.56
C TRP A 18 -1.44 -51.76 10.11
N ARG A 19 -0.79 -51.40 8.99
CA ARG A 19 -0.75 -50.01 8.50
C ARG A 19 -2.06 -49.56 7.83
N GLN A 20 -2.82 -50.48 7.24
CA GLN A 20 -4.11 -50.12 6.62
C GLN A 20 -5.22 -49.88 7.64
N ARG A 21 -5.22 -50.58 8.80
CA ARG A 21 -6.23 -50.36 9.86
C ARG A 21 -6.03 -49.05 10.63
N ILE A 22 -4.79 -48.57 10.79
CA ILE A 22 -4.53 -47.27 11.46
C ILE A 22 -4.82 -46.07 10.53
N GLY A 23 -4.71 -46.26 9.20
CA GLY A 23 -4.98 -45.22 8.20
C GLY A 23 -6.46 -44.90 7.97
N SER A 24 -7.37 -45.87 8.18
CA SER A 24 -8.82 -45.64 8.04
C SER A 24 -9.44 -45.05 9.31
N GLY A 25 -9.00 -45.49 10.49
CA GLY A 25 -9.43 -44.96 11.78
C GLY A 25 -9.03 -43.50 11.99
N THR A 26 -7.81 -43.11 11.57
CA THR A 26 -7.33 -41.72 11.67
C THR A 26 -7.95 -40.79 10.63
N ARG A 27 -8.25 -41.25 9.40
CA ARG A 27 -9.00 -40.44 8.42
C ARG A 27 -10.45 -40.24 8.82
N THR A 28 -11.05 -41.22 9.49
CA THR A 28 -12.43 -41.13 9.99
C THR A 28 -12.48 -40.27 11.25
N ALA A 29 -11.53 -40.42 12.18
CA ALA A 29 -11.41 -39.57 13.36
C ALA A 29 -10.99 -38.13 13.02
N VAL A 30 -10.20 -37.90 11.97
CA VAL A 30 -9.91 -36.55 11.46
C VAL A 30 -11.12 -35.96 10.74
N ARG A 31 -11.95 -36.75 10.05
CA ARG A 31 -13.26 -36.28 9.54
C ARG A 31 -14.26 -35.98 10.67
N PHE A 32 -14.23 -36.76 11.76
CA PHE A 32 -15.08 -36.57 12.94
C PHE A 32 -14.62 -35.37 13.79
N LEU A 33 -13.31 -35.17 13.94
CA LEU A 33 -12.71 -34.01 14.63
C LEU A 33 -12.68 -32.73 13.77
N LEU A 34 -12.71 -32.85 12.43
CA LEU A 34 -12.86 -31.71 11.52
C LEU A 34 -14.30 -31.21 11.40
N GLY A 35 -15.28 -31.87 12.03
CA GLY A 35 -16.65 -31.39 12.11
C GLY A 35 -17.13 -30.80 10.78
N TYR A 36 -17.13 -31.63 9.73
CA TYR A 36 -17.84 -31.33 8.49
C TYR A 36 -19.35 -31.51 8.79
N SER A 37 -19.89 -30.71 9.71
CA SER A 37 -21.32 -30.49 9.75
C SER A 37 -21.64 -29.57 8.58
N ARG A 38 -22.66 -29.93 7.78
CA ARG A 38 -23.29 -29.08 6.76
C ARG A 38 -23.95 -27.82 7.34
N SER A 39 -23.51 -27.34 8.51
CA SER A 39 -24.14 -26.28 9.30
C SER A 39 -23.19 -25.14 9.64
N ARG A 40 -22.17 -24.88 8.79
CA ARG A 40 -21.34 -23.69 8.96
C ARG A 40 -21.94 -22.52 8.19
N ALA A 41 -22.09 -21.39 8.86
CA ALA A 41 -22.43 -20.14 8.21
C ALA A 41 -21.38 -19.80 7.15
N SER A 42 -21.83 -19.19 6.06
CA SER A 42 -20.99 -18.71 4.98
C SER A 42 -21.02 -17.19 4.96
N LEU A 43 -19.88 -16.60 4.64
CA LEU A 43 -19.75 -15.17 4.37
C LEU A 43 -20.03 -14.95 2.88
N VAL A 44 -21.01 -14.10 2.61
CA VAL A 44 -21.47 -13.74 1.27
C VAL A 44 -20.99 -12.33 0.99
N SER A 45 -20.29 -12.14 -0.13
CA SER A 45 -19.83 -10.82 -0.56
C SER A 45 -20.36 -10.48 -1.95
N ASN A 46 -21.01 -9.33 -2.08
CA ASN A 46 -21.46 -8.80 -3.37
C ASN A 46 -20.25 -8.35 -4.20
N GLN A 47 -20.10 -8.88 -5.41
CA GLN A 47 -19.00 -8.53 -6.31
C GLN A 47 -19.36 -7.42 -7.30
N THR A 48 -20.60 -6.90 -7.26
CA THR A 48 -21.13 -5.89 -8.19
C THR A 48 -21.33 -4.54 -7.51
N ASP A 49 -21.38 -3.48 -8.31
CA ASP A 49 -21.76 -2.11 -7.92
C ASP A 49 -23.29 -1.93 -7.76
N ARG A 50 -24.06 -2.98 -8.02
CA ARG A 50 -25.53 -2.98 -7.96
C ARG A 50 -26.04 -3.51 -6.63
N ARG A 51 -27.22 -3.03 -6.24
CA ARG A 51 -27.98 -3.58 -5.12
C ARG A 51 -28.66 -4.86 -5.58
N LEU A 52 -28.15 -6.02 -5.15
CA LEU A 52 -28.69 -7.32 -5.52
C LEU A 52 -29.87 -7.67 -4.61
N LYS A 53 -31.05 -7.88 -5.22
CA LYS A 53 -32.25 -8.39 -4.55
C LYS A 53 -32.49 -9.83 -5.03
N ILE A 54 -32.10 -10.81 -4.24
CA ILE A 54 -32.28 -12.22 -4.57
C ILE A 54 -33.64 -12.66 -4.02
N ARG A 55 -34.58 -12.99 -4.90
CA ARG A 55 -35.93 -13.40 -4.51
C ARG A 55 -36.07 -14.90 -4.63
N ARG A 56 -36.63 -15.51 -3.59
CA ARG A 56 -37.01 -16.93 -3.58
C ARG A 56 -38.48 -17.09 -4.04
N PRO A 57 -38.90 -18.28 -4.53
CA PRO A 57 -40.30 -18.56 -4.87
C PRO A 57 -41.33 -18.32 -3.75
N ASP A 58 -40.91 -18.28 -2.48
CA ASP A 58 -41.77 -17.94 -1.32
C ASP A 58 -41.90 -16.42 -1.06
N ASN A 59 -41.38 -15.59 -1.98
CA ASN A 59 -41.31 -14.13 -1.91
C ASN A 59 -40.41 -13.56 -0.80
N THR A 60 -39.57 -14.39 -0.16
CA THR A 60 -38.50 -13.89 0.71
C THR A 60 -37.37 -13.28 -0.14
N VAL A 61 -36.84 -12.14 0.32
CA VAL A 61 -35.82 -11.38 -0.43
C VAL A 61 -34.56 -11.20 0.41
N LEU A 62 -33.42 -11.68 -0.12
CA LEU A 62 -32.10 -11.38 0.41
C LEU A 62 -31.54 -10.16 -0.34
N VAL A 63 -31.42 -9.03 0.35
CA VAL A 63 -30.93 -7.78 -0.23
C VAL A 63 -29.47 -7.57 0.13
N LEU A 64 -28.55 -7.65 -0.83
CA LEU A 64 -27.14 -7.31 -0.65
C LEU A 64 -26.89 -5.88 -1.15
N SER A 65 -26.25 -5.07 -0.32
CA SER A 65 -25.84 -3.72 -0.69
C SER A 65 -24.70 -3.77 -1.74
N PRO A 66 -24.54 -2.73 -2.56
CA PRO A 66 -23.40 -2.64 -3.50
C PRO A 66 -22.09 -2.89 -2.78
N LEU A 67 -21.26 -3.80 -3.33
CA LEU A 67 -19.93 -4.11 -2.80
C LEU A 67 -19.90 -4.53 -1.32
N GLU A 68 -21.03 -4.98 -0.75
CA GLU A 68 -21.11 -5.47 0.64
C GLU A 68 -20.19 -6.68 0.83
N CYS A 69 -19.28 -6.58 1.80
CA CYS A 69 -18.38 -7.65 2.20
C CYS A 69 -18.92 -8.36 3.44
N ASP A 70 -18.65 -9.66 3.54
CA ASP A 70 -18.78 -10.44 4.77
C ASP A 70 -20.18 -10.51 5.42
N ARG A 71 -21.25 -10.51 4.62
CA ARG A 71 -22.59 -10.78 5.16
C ARG A 71 -22.68 -12.24 5.59
N ARG A 72 -23.00 -12.46 6.87
CA ARG A 72 -23.21 -13.81 7.41
C ARG A 72 -24.54 -14.36 6.94
N VAL A 73 -24.50 -15.55 6.34
CA VAL A 73 -25.68 -16.26 5.86
C VAL A 73 -25.60 -17.71 6.36
N SER A 74 -26.72 -18.25 6.83
CA SER A 74 -26.76 -19.62 7.35
C SER A 74 -26.59 -20.63 6.20
N ALA A 75 -26.13 -21.86 6.51
CA ALA A 75 -26.00 -22.90 5.49
C ALA A 75 -27.33 -23.24 4.80
N GLN A 76 -28.45 -23.14 5.54
CA GLN A 76 -29.79 -23.35 5.01
C GLN A 76 -30.18 -22.24 4.02
N ASP A 77 -29.83 -20.99 4.33
CA ASP A 77 -30.07 -19.86 3.44
C ASP A 77 -29.17 -19.93 2.18
N VAL A 78 -27.96 -20.47 2.28
CA VAL A 78 -27.07 -20.67 1.11
C VAL A 78 -27.72 -21.59 0.07
N GLU A 79 -28.26 -22.73 0.51
CA GLU A 79 -28.98 -23.66 -0.37
C GLU A 79 -30.32 -23.07 -0.84
N ALA A 80 -31.05 -22.42 0.05
CA ALA A 80 -32.40 -21.97 -0.23
C ALA A 80 -32.48 -20.66 -1.06
N PHE A 81 -31.39 -19.89 -1.16
CA PHE A 81 -31.25 -18.78 -2.11
C PHE A 81 -30.38 -19.13 -3.34
N ASP A 82 -30.02 -20.42 -3.53
CA ASP A 82 -29.14 -20.90 -4.60
C ASP A 82 -27.87 -20.04 -4.80
N LEU A 83 -27.23 -19.68 -3.68
CA LEU A 83 -26.10 -18.76 -3.70
C LEU A 83 -24.88 -19.37 -4.40
N GLU A 84 -24.80 -20.69 -4.51
CA GLU A 84 -23.73 -21.40 -5.24
C GLU A 84 -23.81 -21.13 -6.74
N ALA A 85 -25.00 -21.16 -7.35
CA ALA A 85 -25.18 -20.82 -8.76
C ALA A 85 -24.79 -19.35 -9.03
N LEU A 86 -25.15 -18.43 -8.13
CA LEU A 86 -24.77 -17.03 -8.22
C LEU A 86 -23.26 -16.81 -8.03
N ALA A 87 -22.61 -17.65 -7.23
CA ALA A 87 -21.16 -17.64 -7.06
C ALA A 87 -20.41 -18.16 -8.29
N GLN A 88 -20.95 -19.19 -8.97
CA GLN A 88 -20.45 -19.69 -10.24
C GLN A 88 -20.56 -18.63 -11.35
N ARG A 89 -21.66 -17.88 -11.38
CA ARG A 89 -21.85 -16.72 -12.28
C ARG A 89 -20.97 -15.51 -11.93
N GLY A 90 -20.26 -15.54 -10.81
CA GLY A 90 -19.31 -14.51 -10.39
C GLY A 90 -19.91 -13.22 -9.83
N ARG A 91 -21.24 -13.16 -9.67
CA ARG A 91 -21.93 -12.02 -9.05
C ARG A 91 -21.71 -11.95 -7.54
N ILE A 92 -21.45 -13.09 -6.92
CA ILE A 92 -21.27 -13.24 -5.47
C ILE A 92 -20.01 -14.06 -5.19
N SER A 93 -19.33 -13.77 -4.08
CA SER A 93 -18.28 -14.64 -3.54
C SER A 93 -18.76 -15.29 -2.26
N LEU A 94 -18.66 -16.61 -2.19
CA LEU A 94 -18.90 -17.40 -0.98
C LEU A 94 -17.56 -17.73 -0.32
N GLN A 95 -17.41 -17.32 0.92
CA GLN A 95 -16.27 -17.71 1.75
C GLN A 95 -16.76 -18.49 2.97
N PRO A 96 -16.18 -19.65 3.31
CA PRO A 96 -16.52 -20.34 4.54
C PRO A 96 -16.12 -19.49 5.75
N GLU A 97 -16.96 -19.39 6.78
CA GLU A 97 -16.63 -18.61 7.98
C GLU A 97 -15.29 -19.08 8.55
N PRO A 98 -14.33 -18.16 8.82
CA PRO A 98 -13.04 -18.53 9.38
C PRO A 98 -13.25 -19.24 10.73
N SER A 99 -12.67 -20.43 10.87
CA SER A 99 -12.86 -21.21 12.09
C SER A 99 -12.33 -20.44 13.32
N ARG A 100 -12.99 -20.59 14.48
CA ARG A 100 -12.56 -19.96 15.75
C ARG A 100 -11.07 -20.22 16.08
N TRP A 101 -10.52 -21.33 15.59
CA TRP A 101 -9.11 -21.69 15.71
C TRP A 101 -8.18 -20.77 14.93
N VAL A 102 -8.59 -20.24 13.77
CA VAL A 102 -7.78 -19.27 13.01
C VAL A 102 -7.61 -17.97 13.80
N HIS A 103 -8.68 -17.47 14.42
CA HIS A 103 -8.59 -16.29 15.29
C HIS A 103 -7.71 -16.53 16.52
N ARG A 104 -7.85 -17.68 17.19
CA ARG A 104 -6.97 -18.05 18.32
C ARG A 104 -5.51 -18.20 17.89
N LEU A 105 -5.24 -18.78 16.73
CA LEU A 105 -3.88 -18.90 16.20
C LEU A 105 -3.29 -17.54 15.83
N ALA A 106 -4.08 -16.65 15.23
CA ALA A 106 -3.67 -15.27 14.93
C ALA A 106 -3.38 -14.48 16.21
N PHE A 107 -4.18 -14.66 17.26
CA PHE A 107 -3.93 -14.09 18.58
C PHE A 107 -2.61 -14.61 19.18
N ILE A 108 -2.39 -15.93 19.18
CA ILE A 108 -1.15 -16.56 19.67
C ILE A 108 0.06 -16.06 18.86
N GLN A 109 -0.05 -15.96 17.53
CA GLN A 109 1.00 -15.41 16.67
C GLN A 109 1.30 -13.94 17.00
N SER A 110 0.27 -13.11 17.20
CA SER A 110 0.42 -11.71 17.60
C SER A 110 1.12 -11.60 18.97
N LEU A 111 0.68 -12.38 19.95
CA LEU A 111 1.26 -12.43 21.30
C LEU A 111 2.72 -12.89 21.27
N THR A 112 3.01 -13.97 20.55
CA THR A 112 4.37 -14.50 20.38
C THR A 112 5.28 -13.46 19.72
N GLY A 113 4.78 -12.72 18.72
CA GLY A 113 5.54 -11.65 18.07
C GLY A 113 5.83 -10.45 18.98
N LYS A 114 4.90 -10.10 19.88
CA LYS A 114 5.12 -9.04 20.88
C LYS A 114 6.14 -9.50 21.93
N LEU A 115 6.01 -10.73 22.41
CA LEU A 115 6.95 -11.34 23.36
C LEU A 115 8.33 -11.54 22.76
N SER A 116 8.45 -11.89 21.48
CA SER A 116 9.74 -12.02 20.80
C SER A 116 10.43 -10.67 20.63
N LEU A 117 9.67 -9.61 20.33
CA LEU A 117 10.20 -8.26 20.25
C LEU A 117 10.70 -7.80 21.62
N LEU A 118 9.92 -8.03 22.66
CA LEU A 118 10.31 -7.71 24.04
C LEU A 118 11.57 -8.49 24.42
N SER A 119 11.62 -9.80 24.15
CA SER A 119 12.80 -10.64 24.38
C SER A 119 14.03 -10.15 23.62
N PHE A 120 13.87 -9.69 22.37
CA PHE A 120 14.97 -9.12 21.59
C PHE A 120 15.49 -7.82 22.18
N ILE A 121 14.60 -6.92 22.64
CA ILE A 121 14.98 -5.68 23.32
C ILE A 121 15.71 -6.01 24.64
N THR A 122 15.19 -6.94 25.42
CA THR A 122 15.81 -7.40 26.67
C THR A 122 17.15 -8.08 26.42
N ALA A 123 17.28 -8.90 25.37
CA ALA A 123 18.54 -9.54 25.00
C ALA A 123 19.57 -8.52 24.48
N ALA A 124 19.15 -7.52 23.71
CA ALA A 124 20.02 -6.42 23.29
C ALA A 124 20.52 -5.61 24.49
N TYR A 125 19.66 -5.39 25.49
CA TYR A 125 20.04 -4.78 26.77
C TYR A 125 21.07 -5.61 27.54
N PHE A 126 20.86 -6.92 27.68
CA PHE A 126 21.84 -7.81 28.33
C PHE A 126 23.13 -7.99 27.55
N PHE A 127 23.06 -7.97 26.22
CA PHE A 127 24.24 -7.97 25.35
C PHE A 127 25.03 -6.67 25.47
N LEU A 128 24.35 -5.53 25.63
CA LEU A 128 25.01 -4.28 26.00
C LEU A 128 25.77 -4.49 27.31
N ILE A 129 25.10 -4.94 28.39
CA ILE A 129 25.72 -5.17 29.70
C ILE A 129 26.93 -6.11 29.61
N ASP A 130 26.82 -7.20 28.85
CA ASP A 130 27.87 -8.18 28.59
C ASP A 130 29.13 -7.55 27.96
N MET A 131 28.95 -6.65 27.00
CA MET A 131 30.04 -5.92 26.36
C MET A 131 30.82 -5.03 27.35
N PHE A 132 30.21 -4.69 28.50
CA PHE A 132 30.78 -3.78 29.50
C PHE A 132 31.36 -4.46 30.76
N GLU A 133 30.86 -5.64 31.17
CA GLU A 133 31.36 -6.39 32.35
C GLU A 133 32.27 -7.58 31.96
N GLY A 134 33.59 -7.36 31.87
CA GLY A 134 34.55 -8.46 31.73
C GLY A 134 34.41 -9.56 32.82
N ARG A 135 34.90 -10.78 32.51
CA ARG A 135 34.87 -12.03 33.32
C ARG A 135 33.46 -12.54 33.78
N ARG A 136 32.49 -11.68 34.09
CA ARG A 136 31.05 -12.01 34.23
C ARG A 136 30.26 -11.94 32.92
N ALA A 137 30.89 -11.44 31.87
CA ALA A 137 30.41 -11.44 30.49
C ALA A 137 29.67 -12.73 30.11
N ARG A 138 30.33 -13.89 30.29
CA ARG A 138 29.77 -15.19 29.87
C ARG A 138 28.35 -15.44 30.40
N THR A 139 27.99 -14.99 31.61
CA THR A 139 26.62 -15.19 32.13
C THR A 139 25.57 -14.30 31.45
N TYR A 140 25.85 -13.03 31.19
CA TYR A 140 24.89 -12.13 30.52
C TYR A 140 24.78 -12.43 29.02
N LEU A 141 25.89 -12.78 28.37
CA LEU A 141 25.88 -13.33 27.02
C LEU A 141 25.01 -14.59 26.95
N LEU A 142 25.15 -15.52 27.90
CA LEU A 142 24.34 -16.75 27.96
C LEU A 142 22.85 -16.46 28.23
N ILE A 143 22.52 -15.45 29.04
CA ILE A 143 21.13 -15.01 29.25
C ILE A 143 20.56 -14.38 27.98
N ALA A 144 21.31 -13.50 27.31
CA ALA A 144 20.91 -12.89 26.04
C ALA A 144 20.72 -13.94 24.94
N LEU A 145 21.68 -14.87 24.78
CA LEU A 145 21.57 -16.01 23.88
C LEU A 145 20.42 -16.94 24.26
N GLY A 146 20.18 -17.16 25.55
CA GLY A 146 19.07 -17.95 26.06
C GLY A 146 17.71 -17.32 25.75
N LEU A 147 17.57 -16.00 25.91
CA LEU A 147 16.36 -15.25 25.56
C LEU A 147 16.13 -15.23 24.04
N LEU A 148 17.18 -15.04 23.24
CA LEU A 148 17.12 -15.13 21.78
C LEU A 148 16.78 -16.55 21.31
N ALA A 149 17.37 -17.58 21.92
CA ALA A 149 17.09 -18.98 21.62
C ALA A 149 15.66 -19.37 22.03
N ALA A 150 15.18 -18.94 23.21
CA ALA A 150 13.81 -19.16 23.64
C ALA A 150 12.80 -18.46 22.73
N SER A 151 13.11 -17.24 22.30
CA SER A 151 12.33 -16.47 21.32
C SER A 151 12.28 -17.20 19.97
N LEU A 152 13.43 -17.67 19.47
CA LEU A 152 13.56 -18.45 18.24
C LEU A 152 12.81 -19.78 18.32
N VAL A 153 12.93 -20.51 19.43
CA VAL A 153 12.24 -21.78 19.68
C VAL A 153 10.74 -21.57 19.75
N SER A 154 10.26 -20.54 20.46
CA SER A 154 8.85 -20.18 20.51
C SER A 154 8.31 -19.84 19.11
N MET A 155 9.07 -19.07 18.33
CA MET A 155 8.75 -18.73 16.95
C MET A 155 8.72 -19.96 16.02
N LEU A 156 9.67 -20.89 16.18
CA LEU A 156 9.73 -22.17 15.47
C LEU A 156 8.61 -23.14 15.89
N LEU A 157 8.21 -23.13 17.17
CA LEU A 157 7.13 -23.95 17.69
C LEU A 157 5.79 -23.48 17.10
N VAL A 158 5.55 -22.16 17.08
CA VAL A 158 4.42 -21.55 16.39
C VAL A 158 4.48 -21.81 14.88
N ALA A 159 5.67 -21.79 14.27
CA ALA A 159 5.87 -22.16 12.86
C ALA A 159 5.48 -23.62 12.59
N ARG A 160 5.91 -24.54 13.46
CA ARG A 160 5.67 -25.97 13.35
C ARG A 160 4.20 -26.30 13.56
N LEU A 161 3.57 -25.69 14.57
CA LEU A 161 2.14 -25.82 14.84
C LEU A 161 1.30 -25.28 13.66
N GLY A 162 1.68 -24.11 13.13
CA GLY A 162 1.08 -23.54 11.92
C GLY A 162 1.31 -24.40 10.67
N SER A 163 2.46 -25.06 10.54
CA SER A 163 2.77 -25.94 9.41
C SER A 163 1.92 -27.22 9.41
N ARG A 164 1.67 -27.81 10.58
CA ARG A 164 0.81 -29.00 10.74
C ARG A 164 -0.65 -28.71 10.39
N MET A 165 -1.09 -27.47 10.57
CA MET A 165 -2.45 -27.01 10.24
C MET A 165 -2.60 -26.48 8.80
N GLY A 166 -1.60 -26.65 7.93
CA GLY A 166 -1.65 -26.15 6.54
C GLY A 166 -1.51 -24.62 6.40
N VAL A 167 -1.17 -23.91 7.49
CA VAL A 167 -1.08 -22.44 7.59
C VAL A 167 0.33 -21.93 7.28
N ARG A 168 1.19 -22.76 6.68
CA ARG A 168 2.61 -22.46 6.38
C ARG A 168 2.79 -21.19 5.55
N ARG A 169 1.82 -20.85 4.68
CA ARG A 169 1.82 -19.61 3.89
C ARG A 169 1.53 -18.36 4.73
N SER A 170 0.62 -18.44 5.70
CA SER A 170 0.29 -17.31 6.57
C SER A 170 1.42 -17.03 7.57
N PHE A 171 2.07 -18.06 8.10
CA PHE A 171 3.26 -17.89 8.93
C PHE A 171 4.39 -17.18 8.17
N ARG A 172 4.70 -17.62 6.94
CA ARG A 172 5.74 -16.98 6.10
C ARG A 172 5.41 -15.52 5.75
N ARG A 173 4.13 -15.16 5.67
CA ARG A 173 3.66 -13.77 5.51
C ARG A 173 3.78 -12.97 6.81
N TRP A 174 3.47 -13.58 7.94
CA TRP A 174 3.60 -12.97 9.27
C TRP A 174 5.07 -12.64 9.60
N VAL A 175 5.99 -13.60 9.41
CA VAL A 175 7.44 -13.36 9.61
C VAL A 175 7.92 -12.23 8.71
N ARG A 176 7.62 -12.28 7.41
CA ARG A 176 8.00 -11.21 6.46
C ARG A 176 7.43 -9.85 6.84
N GLY A 177 6.23 -9.80 7.40
CA GLY A 177 5.62 -8.55 7.89
C GLY A 177 6.31 -7.96 9.13
N LYS A 178 7.07 -8.76 9.89
CA LYS A 178 7.79 -8.33 11.10
C LYS A 178 9.25 -7.98 10.86
N VAL A 179 9.87 -8.53 9.80
CA VAL A 179 11.28 -8.26 9.45
C VAL A 179 11.52 -6.76 9.23
N TYR A 180 10.66 -6.05 8.49
CA TYR A 180 10.87 -4.63 8.18
C TYR A 180 10.83 -3.70 9.39
N PRO A 181 9.82 -3.79 10.29
CA PRO A 181 9.84 -3.01 11.53
C PRO A 181 11.07 -3.27 12.41
N ILE A 182 11.53 -4.53 12.50
CA ILE A 182 12.73 -4.88 13.27
C ILE A 182 13.97 -4.26 12.64
N LEU A 183 14.12 -4.35 11.32
CA LEU A 183 15.24 -3.77 10.60
C LEU A 183 15.25 -2.24 10.72
N LEU A 184 14.09 -1.60 10.67
CA LEU A 184 13.98 -0.15 10.89
C LEU A 184 14.39 0.25 12.31
N LEU A 185 13.96 -0.50 13.31
CA LEU A 185 14.37 -0.25 14.70
C LEU A 185 15.88 -0.46 14.88
N ALA A 186 16.44 -1.49 14.24
CA ALA A 186 17.88 -1.73 14.24
C ALA A 186 18.66 -0.59 13.55
N ILE A 187 18.14 -0.02 12.47
CA ILE A 187 18.77 1.11 11.78
C ILE A 187 18.61 2.41 12.59
N GLY A 188 17.38 2.77 12.97
CA GLY A 188 17.05 4.04 13.61
C GLY A 188 17.51 4.16 15.05
N VAL A 189 17.69 3.04 15.77
CA VAL A 189 18.20 3.04 17.15
C VAL A 189 19.59 2.42 17.22
N GLY A 190 19.82 1.29 16.53
CA GLY A 190 21.07 0.54 16.65
C GLY A 190 22.29 1.28 16.11
N ILE A 191 22.19 1.96 14.96
CA ILE A 191 23.32 2.73 14.41
C ILE A 191 23.67 3.93 15.30
N PRO A 192 22.72 4.81 15.70
CA PRO A 192 23.02 5.88 16.65
C PRO A 192 23.58 5.36 17.97
N SER A 193 23.06 4.23 18.47
CA SER A 193 23.57 3.58 19.68
C SER A 193 25.03 3.16 19.52
N LEU A 194 25.40 2.53 18.39
CA LEU A 194 26.79 2.13 18.13
C LEU A 194 27.72 3.34 18.03
N VAL A 195 27.30 4.42 17.38
CA VAL A 195 28.13 5.63 17.24
C VAL A 195 28.31 6.34 18.59
N ILE A 196 27.25 6.49 19.38
CA ILE A 196 27.34 7.10 20.71
C ILE A 196 28.12 6.21 21.67
N LEU A 197 27.98 4.88 21.56
CA LEU A 197 28.81 3.93 22.30
C LEU A 197 30.29 4.02 21.91
N ALA A 198 30.59 4.25 20.63
CA ALA A 198 31.96 4.43 20.17
C ALA A 198 32.55 5.81 20.54
N SER A 199 31.74 6.76 21.03
CA SER A 199 32.25 8.06 21.46
C SER A 199 33.15 7.92 22.69
N GLU A 200 34.27 8.64 22.69
CA GLU A 200 35.28 8.56 23.74
C GLU A 200 34.67 8.90 25.11
N GLY A 201 35.03 8.12 26.14
CA GLY A 201 34.61 8.35 27.52
C GLY A 201 33.25 7.75 27.91
N PHE A 202 32.26 7.68 27.00
CA PHE A 202 30.90 7.24 27.36
C PHE A 202 30.85 5.82 27.94
N ILE A 203 31.62 4.89 27.36
CA ILE A 203 31.73 3.51 27.86
C ILE A 203 32.28 3.48 29.30
N GLY A 204 33.26 4.33 29.59
CA GLY A 204 33.86 4.46 30.92
C GLY A 204 32.87 5.00 31.94
N ASP A 205 32.16 6.08 31.59
CA ASP A 205 31.21 6.74 32.48
C ASP A 205 29.96 5.88 32.71
N LEU A 206 29.46 5.21 31.66
CA LEU A 206 28.39 4.22 31.79
C LEU A 206 28.78 3.09 32.74
N ARG A 207 30.01 2.58 32.62
CA ARG A 207 30.52 1.51 33.48
C ARG A 207 30.58 1.94 34.94
N LYS A 208 31.08 3.14 35.25
CA LYS A 208 31.11 3.69 36.62
C LYS A 208 29.71 3.77 37.23
N VAL A 209 28.74 4.30 36.47
CA VAL A 209 27.34 4.41 36.92
C VAL A 209 26.71 3.02 37.13
N LEU A 210 26.99 2.06 36.24
CA LEU A 210 26.45 0.71 36.35
C LEU A 210 27.03 -0.02 37.57
N GLU A 211 28.35 0.02 37.77
CA GLU A 211 29.02 -0.59 38.92
C GLU A 211 28.46 -0.05 40.23
N ALA A 212 28.30 1.27 40.35
CA ALA A 212 27.65 1.92 41.49
C ALA A 212 26.20 1.46 41.70
N THR A 213 25.40 1.38 40.63
CA THR A 213 24.01 0.90 40.73
C THR A 213 23.96 -0.55 41.23
N THR A 214 24.86 -1.43 40.74
CA THR A 214 24.91 -2.83 41.18
C THR A 214 25.30 -2.97 42.65
N VAL A 215 26.22 -2.14 43.15
CA VAL A 215 26.61 -2.11 44.57
C VAL A 215 25.45 -1.66 45.44
N TRP A 216 24.74 -0.60 45.04
CA TRP A 216 23.55 -0.13 45.73
C TRP A 216 22.45 -1.21 45.81
N VAL A 217 22.14 -1.86 44.68
CA VAL A 217 21.16 -2.96 44.63
C VAL A 217 21.58 -4.14 45.53
N LYS A 218 22.85 -4.56 45.49
CA LYS A 218 23.36 -5.66 46.33
C LYS A 218 23.33 -5.33 47.82
N SER A 219 23.48 -4.05 48.17
CA SER A 219 23.38 -3.59 49.55
C SER A 219 21.93 -3.37 50.01
N ALA A 220 20.92 -3.76 49.22
CA ALA A 220 19.51 -3.50 49.49
C ALA A 220 19.21 -2.01 49.78
N GLY A 221 19.95 -1.12 49.12
CA GLY A 221 19.84 0.32 49.29
C GLY A 221 20.55 0.92 50.50
N GLN A 222 21.33 0.13 51.25
CA GLN A 222 22.06 0.60 52.44
C GLN A 222 23.33 1.38 52.13
N VAL A 223 23.98 1.11 50.98
CA VAL A 223 25.23 1.78 50.58
C VAL A 223 24.99 2.58 49.31
N LEU A 224 25.14 3.91 49.41
CA LEU A 224 25.14 4.83 48.26
C LEU A 224 26.60 5.03 47.80
N PRO A 225 27.06 4.35 46.74
CA PRO A 225 28.38 4.60 46.20
C PRO A 225 28.51 6.04 45.69
N GLU A 226 29.64 6.68 46.00
CA GLU A 226 29.98 8.02 45.52
C GLU A 226 30.27 7.97 44.02
N VAL A 227 29.25 8.26 43.21
CA VAL A 227 29.41 8.59 41.79
C VAL A 227 29.28 10.08 41.63
N SER A 228 30.23 10.70 40.91
CA SER A 228 30.14 12.11 40.54
C SER A 228 28.75 12.40 39.95
N SER A 229 28.13 13.49 40.40
CA SER A 229 26.87 13.96 39.81
C SER A 229 27.02 14.22 38.30
N GLN A 230 28.22 14.60 37.86
CA GLN A 230 28.55 14.83 36.44
C GLN A 230 28.49 13.54 35.62
N ASP A 231 29.07 12.43 36.09
CA ASP A 231 29.04 11.13 35.37
C ASP A 231 27.59 10.63 35.18
N ARG A 232 26.75 10.80 36.22
CA ARG A 232 25.32 10.46 36.14
C ARG A 232 24.56 11.34 35.13
N MET A 233 24.84 12.64 35.12
CA MET A 233 24.22 13.58 34.19
C MET A 233 24.66 13.34 32.74
N LEU A 234 25.93 13.00 32.51
CA LEU A 234 26.48 12.70 31.19
C LEU A 234 25.85 11.43 30.62
N VAL A 235 25.75 10.37 31.43
CA VAL A 235 25.09 9.12 31.01
C VAL A 235 23.60 9.34 30.71
N ALA A 236 22.90 10.07 31.57
CA ALA A 236 21.49 10.41 31.36
C ALA A 236 21.28 11.27 30.10
N GLY A 237 22.15 12.27 29.87
CA GLY A 237 22.12 13.14 28.69
C GLY A 237 22.31 12.36 27.40
N ARG A 238 23.31 11.46 27.33
CA ARG A 238 23.54 10.59 26.16
C ARG A 238 22.41 9.59 25.91
N PHE A 239 21.78 9.05 26.97
CA PHE A 239 20.60 8.19 26.80
C PHE A 239 19.40 8.95 26.25
N LEU A 240 19.14 10.16 26.75
CA LEU A 240 18.06 11.00 26.24
C LEU A 240 18.33 11.46 24.81
N GLN A 241 19.60 11.76 24.47
CA GLN A 241 20.05 12.03 23.12
C GLN A 241 19.76 10.84 22.18
N LEU A 242 20.04 9.60 22.60
CA LEU A 242 19.71 8.40 21.83
C LEU A 242 18.20 8.24 21.60
N LEU A 243 17.41 8.47 22.65
CA LEU A 243 15.94 8.43 22.55
C LEU A 243 15.43 9.48 21.56
N PHE A 244 16.00 10.69 21.61
CA PHE A 244 15.65 11.79 20.72
C PHE A 244 16.00 11.47 19.26
N ILE A 245 17.23 11.01 18.98
CA ILE A 245 17.65 10.60 17.63
C ILE A 245 16.79 9.44 17.12
N GLY A 246 16.52 8.44 17.96
CA GLY A 246 15.66 7.31 17.61
C GLY A 246 14.24 7.74 17.27
N LEU A 247 13.66 8.64 18.07
CA LEU A 247 12.31 9.17 17.82
C LEU A 247 12.24 9.94 16.51
N LEU A 248 13.17 10.86 16.27
CA LEU A 248 13.14 11.74 15.10
C LEU A 248 13.48 11.00 13.80
N SER A 249 14.42 10.07 13.82
CA SER A 249 14.79 9.28 12.64
C SER A 249 13.69 8.27 12.24
N LEU A 250 12.97 7.69 13.22
CA LEU A 250 11.91 6.72 12.96
C LEU A 250 10.56 7.37 12.64
N LEU A 251 10.33 8.63 12.99
CA LEU A 251 9.02 9.29 12.84
C LEU A 251 8.45 9.19 11.41
N PRO A 252 9.20 9.51 10.33
CA PRO A 252 8.69 9.34 8.96
C PRO A 252 8.35 7.89 8.62
N ALA A 253 9.11 6.93 9.14
CA ALA A 253 8.85 5.51 8.91
C ALA A 253 7.60 5.03 9.65
N VAL A 254 7.39 5.47 10.89
CA VAL A 254 6.20 5.14 11.67
C VAL A 254 4.93 5.64 10.96
N LEU A 255 4.96 6.85 10.39
CA LEU A 255 3.85 7.37 9.58
C LEU A 255 3.54 6.48 8.37
N PHE A 256 4.57 5.92 7.71
CA PHE A 256 4.35 4.95 6.62
C PHE A 256 3.61 3.69 7.10
N PHE A 257 4.01 3.10 8.23
CA PHE A 257 3.33 1.90 8.74
C PHE A 257 1.92 2.20 9.23
N ALA A 258 1.70 3.37 9.83
CA ALA A 258 0.36 3.82 10.18
C ALA A 258 -0.51 3.93 8.93
N PHE A 259 0.02 4.54 7.86
CA PHE A 259 -0.65 4.66 6.57
C PHE A 259 -0.93 3.30 5.90
N ASP A 260 0.08 2.43 5.80
CA ASP A 260 -0.02 1.07 5.23
C ASP A 260 -1.13 0.27 5.92
N ARG A 261 -1.28 0.46 7.24
CA ARG A 261 -2.27 -0.27 8.04
C ARG A 261 -3.67 0.33 8.00
N GLN A 262 -3.80 1.66 7.97
CA GLN A 262 -5.10 2.34 8.13
C GLN A 262 -5.78 2.67 6.80
N HIS A 263 -5.02 2.96 5.75
CA HIS A 263 -5.57 3.58 4.55
C HIS A 263 -5.47 2.70 3.29
N GLN A 264 -4.51 1.78 3.18
CA GLN A 264 -4.30 0.99 1.96
C GLN A 264 -5.54 0.18 1.52
N SER A 265 -6.21 -0.51 2.45
CA SER A 265 -7.41 -1.29 2.10
C SER A 265 -8.53 -0.37 1.62
N THR A 266 -8.75 0.74 2.33
CA THR A 266 -9.79 1.72 1.97
C THR A 266 -9.51 2.40 0.64
N LEU A 267 -8.24 2.62 0.27
CA LEU A 267 -7.87 3.21 -1.01
C LEU A 267 -8.12 2.22 -2.15
N ARG A 268 -7.76 0.95 -1.98
CA ARG A 268 -8.01 -0.09 -2.97
C ARG A 268 -9.51 -0.30 -3.20
N GLU A 269 -10.31 -0.33 -2.13
CA GLU A 269 -11.78 -0.41 -2.22
C GLU A 269 -12.38 0.81 -2.93
N ARG A 270 -11.92 2.03 -2.61
CA ARG A 270 -12.36 3.26 -3.28
C ARG A 270 -12.02 3.25 -4.76
N PHE A 271 -10.80 2.81 -5.12
CA PHE A 271 -10.39 2.69 -6.51
C PHE A 271 -11.30 1.72 -7.27
N VAL A 272 -11.58 0.53 -6.70
CA VAL A 272 -12.52 -0.44 -7.28
C VAL A 272 -13.89 0.19 -7.51
N ALA A 273 -14.43 0.91 -6.52
CA ALA A 273 -15.71 1.60 -6.64
C ALA A 273 -15.69 2.69 -7.74
N GLN A 274 -14.57 3.40 -7.90
CA GLN A 274 -14.41 4.41 -8.94
C GLN A 274 -14.32 3.78 -10.35
N ILE A 275 -13.63 2.65 -10.49
CA ILE A 275 -13.54 1.94 -11.78
C ILE A 275 -14.91 1.44 -12.24
N PHE A 276 -15.76 0.92 -11.34
CA PHE A 276 -17.14 0.56 -11.70
C PHE A 276 -17.96 1.72 -12.28
N ARG A 277 -17.67 2.96 -11.84
CA ARG A 277 -18.33 4.15 -12.36
C ARG A 277 -17.71 4.64 -13.67
N PHE A 278 -16.41 4.47 -13.83
CA PHE A 278 -15.65 4.99 -14.97
C PHE A 278 -15.70 4.07 -16.18
N ASP A 279 -15.50 2.76 -16.00
CA ASP A 279 -15.40 1.77 -17.07
C ASP A 279 -16.70 0.97 -17.18
N PRO A 280 -17.56 1.23 -18.20
CA PRO A 280 -18.83 0.54 -18.35
C PRO A 280 -18.69 -0.94 -18.72
N ALA A 281 -17.52 -1.38 -19.18
CA ALA A 281 -17.28 -2.78 -19.54
C ALA A 281 -17.10 -3.68 -18.31
N VAL A 282 -16.93 -3.10 -17.12
CA VAL A 282 -16.61 -3.81 -15.88
C VAL A 282 -17.86 -3.96 -15.02
N GLU A 283 -18.33 -5.19 -14.83
CA GLU A 283 -19.54 -5.47 -14.04
C GLU A 283 -19.27 -6.16 -12.70
N THR A 284 -18.15 -6.86 -12.57
CA THR A 284 -17.78 -7.55 -11.34
C THR A 284 -16.37 -7.20 -10.86
N ARG A 285 -16.10 -7.38 -9.55
CA ARG A 285 -14.76 -7.21 -8.97
C ARG A 285 -13.73 -8.15 -9.62
N ARG A 286 -14.16 -9.29 -10.14
CA ARG A 286 -13.29 -10.22 -10.88
C ARG A 286 -12.84 -9.62 -12.21
N ASP A 287 -13.71 -8.87 -12.88
CA ASP A 287 -13.37 -8.17 -14.13
C ASP A 287 -12.34 -7.07 -13.85
N VAL A 288 -12.55 -6.29 -12.77
CA VAL A 288 -11.56 -5.30 -12.28
C VAL A 288 -10.21 -5.99 -12.01
N GLN A 289 -10.20 -7.11 -11.29
CA GLN A 289 -8.96 -7.82 -10.96
C GLN A 289 -8.31 -8.45 -12.21
N THR A 290 -9.10 -8.82 -13.22
CA THR A 290 -8.56 -9.39 -14.47
C THR A 290 -7.92 -8.31 -15.33
N ARG A 291 -8.54 -7.13 -15.45
CA ARG A 291 -8.06 -6.03 -16.29
C ARG A 291 -6.98 -5.19 -15.59
N TYR A 292 -7.20 -4.83 -14.33
CA TYR A 292 -6.37 -3.87 -13.58
C TYR A 292 -5.65 -4.49 -12.38
N GLY A 293 -5.86 -5.77 -12.07
CA GLY A 293 -5.35 -6.39 -10.84
C GLY A 293 -3.84 -6.33 -10.70
N LYS A 294 -3.09 -6.49 -11.80
CA LYS A 294 -1.62 -6.37 -11.76
C LYS A 294 -1.18 -4.95 -11.37
N GLN A 295 -1.75 -3.92 -12.01
CA GLN A 295 -1.44 -2.52 -11.70
C GLN A 295 -1.88 -2.15 -10.27
N MET A 296 -3.05 -2.65 -9.81
CA MET A 296 -3.52 -2.46 -8.44
C MET A 296 -2.61 -3.13 -7.41
N ASP A 297 -2.18 -4.38 -7.66
CA ASP A 297 -1.28 -5.12 -6.78
C ASP A 297 0.08 -4.44 -6.69
N GLU A 298 0.51 -3.78 -7.77
CA GLU A 298 1.70 -2.94 -7.79
C GLU A 298 1.52 -1.66 -6.96
N ALA A 299 0.40 -0.92 -7.13
CA ALA A 299 0.16 0.38 -6.49
C ALA A 299 -0.21 0.29 -4.99
N TYR A 300 -1.03 -0.70 -4.62
CA TYR A 300 -1.59 -0.87 -3.27
C TYR A 300 -1.10 -2.13 -2.55
N GLY A 301 -0.45 -3.04 -3.27
CA GLY A 301 -0.05 -4.34 -2.74
C GLY A 301 -1.08 -5.44 -2.98
N THR A 302 -0.64 -6.67 -2.74
CA THR A 302 -1.47 -7.86 -2.98
C THR A 302 -2.54 -8.04 -1.91
N GLU A 303 -3.73 -8.42 -2.33
CA GLU A 303 -4.81 -8.78 -1.42
C GLU A 303 -4.56 -10.16 -0.81
N GLY A 304 -4.48 -10.20 0.53
CA GLY A 304 -4.45 -11.46 1.25
C GLY A 304 -5.84 -12.11 1.30
N ARG A 305 -5.88 -13.44 1.45
CA ARG A 305 -7.11 -14.24 1.68
C ARG A 305 -7.94 -13.79 2.90
N ASP A 306 -7.37 -12.94 3.76
CA ASP A 306 -8.01 -12.39 4.96
C ASP A 306 -8.50 -10.94 4.73
N GLY A 307 -8.61 -10.48 3.47
CA GLY A 307 -9.00 -9.12 3.09
C GLY A 307 -7.94 -8.03 3.35
N THR A 308 -6.87 -8.34 4.10
CA THR A 308 -5.81 -7.37 4.37
C THR A 308 -4.89 -7.18 3.16
N THR A 309 -4.84 -5.96 2.61
CA THR A 309 -3.87 -5.52 1.60
C THR A 309 -2.53 -5.21 2.25
N ARG A 310 -1.43 -5.69 1.67
CA ARG A 310 -0.07 -5.34 2.16
C ARG A 310 0.87 -5.08 1.00
N LEU A 311 1.58 -3.95 1.06
CA LEU A 311 2.62 -3.64 0.09
C LEU A 311 3.73 -4.70 0.10
N LEU A 312 4.18 -5.08 -1.10
CA LEU A 312 5.23 -6.07 -1.30
C LEU A 312 6.53 -5.65 -0.59
N PRO A 313 7.24 -6.58 0.07
CA PRO A 313 8.52 -6.34 0.73
C PRO A 313 9.50 -5.51 -0.10
N THR A 314 9.69 -5.86 -1.37
CA THR A 314 10.66 -5.22 -2.27
C THR A 314 10.41 -3.72 -2.46
N ARG A 315 9.15 -3.27 -2.38
CA ARG A 315 8.81 -1.84 -2.52
C ARG A 315 9.01 -1.03 -1.23
N ARG A 316 9.41 -1.66 -0.12
CA ARG A 316 9.69 -0.98 1.16
C ARG A 316 11.17 -0.61 1.33
N SER A 317 12.05 -0.91 0.36
CA SER A 317 13.47 -0.60 0.46
C SER A 317 13.79 0.90 0.54
N PRO A 318 13.11 1.83 -0.16
CA PRO A 318 13.41 3.26 -0.03
C PRO A 318 13.23 3.78 1.40
N LEU A 319 12.29 3.19 2.13
CA LEU A 319 12.03 3.55 3.52
C LEU A 319 13.22 3.21 4.42
N LEU A 320 13.87 2.07 4.20
CA LEU A 320 15.06 1.66 4.97
C LEU A 320 16.22 2.63 4.71
N ILE A 321 16.45 2.98 3.45
CA ILE A 321 17.50 3.90 3.04
C ILE A 321 17.25 5.29 3.60
N ALA A 322 16.02 5.82 3.49
CA ALA A 322 15.67 7.11 4.06
C ALA A 322 15.85 7.12 5.58
N THR A 323 15.41 6.07 6.28
CA THR A 323 15.59 5.96 7.74
C THR A 323 17.06 5.89 8.12
N LEU A 324 17.88 5.17 7.36
CA LEU A 324 19.34 5.10 7.56
C LEU A 324 19.98 6.49 7.41
N VAL A 325 19.67 7.20 6.32
CA VAL A 325 20.22 8.53 6.06
C VAL A 325 19.77 9.53 7.12
N LEU A 326 18.50 9.48 7.54
CA LEU A 326 18.00 10.32 8.64
C LEU A 326 18.63 9.98 9.99
N ALA A 327 18.83 8.70 10.30
CA ALA A 327 19.48 8.26 11.53
C ALA A 327 20.94 8.73 11.57
N LEU A 328 21.68 8.58 10.47
CA LEU A 328 23.04 9.08 10.35
C LEU A 328 23.08 10.61 10.48
N GLY A 329 22.22 11.32 9.73
CA GLY A 329 22.15 12.79 9.80
C GLY A 329 21.90 13.30 11.22
N TRP A 330 20.90 12.76 11.92
CA TRP A 330 20.65 13.12 13.33
C TRP A 330 21.81 12.78 14.25
N THR A 331 22.45 11.62 14.06
CA THR A 331 23.63 11.21 14.82
C THR A 331 24.77 12.21 14.65
N PHE A 332 25.08 12.60 13.41
CA PHE A 332 26.11 13.60 13.12
C PHE A 332 25.78 14.98 13.67
N THR A 333 24.52 15.43 13.55
CA THR A 333 24.13 16.75 14.07
C THR A 333 24.27 16.89 15.58
N MET A 334 24.14 15.79 16.33
CA MET A 334 24.08 15.80 17.80
C MET A 334 25.37 15.28 18.46
N LEU A 335 26.34 14.75 17.70
CA LEU A 335 27.49 14.02 18.24
C LEU A 335 28.29 14.84 19.29
N SER A 336 28.42 16.15 19.09
CA SER A 336 29.32 17.04 19.85
C SER A 336 28.66 17.82 21.01
N GLY A 337 27.38 17.60 21.32
CA GLY A 337 26.61 18.54 22.15
C GLY A 337 26.95 18.64 23.65
N GLY A 338 27.67 17.70 24.27
CA GLY A 338 27.70 17.65 25.75
C GLY A 338 28.99 17.20 26.42
N THR A 339 30.10 17.18 25.68
CA THR A 339 31.43 16.92 26.26
C THR A 339 32.09 18.24 26.64
N PRO A 340 32.41 18.48 27.93
CA PRO A 340 33.14 19.68 28.32
C PRO A 340 34.55 19.66 27.73
N ASP A 341 34.96 20.76 27.09
CA ASP A 341 36.31 20.92 26.49
C ASP A 341 37.44 20.76 27.53
N ASN A 342 37.15 21.04 28.80
CA ASN A 342 38.01 20.80 29.95
C ASN A 342 37.15 20.22 31.08
N GLY A 343 37.57 19.10 31.68
CA GLY A 343 36.82 18.32 32.67
C GLY A 343 36.35 19.04 33.94
N ASP A 344 36.66 20.32 34.11
CA ASP A 344 36.22 21.18 35.22
C ASP A 344 34.93 21.97 34.94
N SER A 345 34.44 22.00 33.71
CA SER A 345 33.20 22.73 33.38
C SER A 345 31.95 21.92 33.78
N PRO A 346 30.92 22.55 34.36
CA PRO A 346 29.66 21.85 34.65
C PRO A 346 29.05 21.30 33.37
N VAL A 347 28.57 20.05 33.43
CA VAL A 347 27.91 19.39 32.30
C VAL A 347 26.64 20.16 31.95
N ASP A 348 26.61 20.80 30.77
CA ASP A 348 25.41 21.44 30.27
C ASP A 348 24.47 20.39 29.65
N PHE A 349 23.41 20.07 30.40
CA PHE A 349 22.40 19.10 29.95
C PHE A 349 21.67 19.55 28.67
N LEU A 350 21.49 20.86 28.47
CA LEU A 350 20.83 21.37 27.27
C LEU A 350 21.75 21.30 26.04
N GLY A 351 23.06 21.32 26.24
CA GLY A 351 24.05 21.14 25.19
C GLY A 351 23.83 19.86 24.38
N PHE A 352 23.41 18.75 25.00
CA PHE A 352 23.14 17.49 24.31
C PHE A 352 22.05 17.58 23.23
N PHE A 353 21.22 18.62 23.25
CA PHE A 353 20.17 18.90 22.26
C PHE A 353 20.53 20.04 21.31
N GLN A 354 21.70 20.66 21.48
CA GLN A 354 22.16 21.71 20.58
C GLN A 354 22.87 21.08 19.38
N PRO A 355 22.49 21.46 18.14
CA PRO A 355 23.17 20.97 16.96
C PRO A 355 24.60 21.51 16.91
N LEU A 356 25.51 20.72 16.34
CA LEU A 356 26.87 21.17 16.05
C LEU A 356 26.82 22.45 15.19
N LYS A 357 27.56 23.49 15.61
CA LYS A 357 27.64 24.80 14.94
C LYS A 357 28.47 24.72 13.66
N SER A 358 27.94 24.04 12.66
CA SER A 358 28.52 23.88 11.32
C SER A 358 27.43 23.99 10.25
N THR A 359 27.80 24.37 9.04
CA THR A 359 26.90 24.56 7.90
C THR A 359 26.10 23.28 7.58
N LEU A 360 26.72 22.11 7.65
CA LEU A 360 26.11 20.83 7.26
C LEU A 360 24.95 20.42 8.20
N PRO A 361 25.09 20.42 9.54
CA PRO A 361 23.98 20.18 10.46
C PRO A 361 22.76 21.08 10.22
N PHE A 362 22.97 22.36 9.95
CA PHE A 362 21.87 23.28 9.67
C PHE A 362 21.18 23.00 8.33
N GLY A 363 21.96 22.66 7.29
CA GLY A 363 21.40 22.15 6.03
C GLY A 363 20.56 20.90 6.23
N PHE A 364 21.08 19.92 6.98
CA PHE A 364 20.34 18.71 7.31
C PHE A 364 19.03 19.00 8.08
N LEU A 365 19.04 19.91 9.06
CA LEU A 365 17.83 20.31 9.79
C LEU A 365 16.74 20.86 8.85
N GLY A 366 17.13 21.65 7.84
CA GLY A 366 16.22 22.11 6.80
C GLY A 366 15.66 20.98 5.95
N ALA A 367 16.53 20.05 5.51
CA ALA A 367 16.12 18.86 4.74
C ALA A 367 15.19 17.95 5.55
N TYR A 368 15.43 17.82 6.86
CA TYR A 368 14.58 17.07 7.78
C TYR A 368 13.21 17.75 7.96
N ALA A 369 13.19 19.07 8.13
CA ALA A 369 11.93 19.83 8.22
C ALA A 369 11.07 19.62 6.96
N TYR A 370 11.70 19.65 5.77
CA TYR A 370 11.03 19.27 4.54
C TYR A 370 10.53 17.81 4.58
N ALA A 371 11.39 16.85 4.93
CA ALA A 371 11.03 15.44 4.98
C ALA A 371 9.81 15.18 5.87
N LEU A 372 9.76 15.81 7.04
CA LEU A 372 8.64 15.74 7.96
C LEU A 372 7.38 16.37 7.39
N SER A 373 7.48 17.58 6.85
CA SER A 373 6.32 18.29 6.27
C SER A 373 5.72 17.54 5.08
N THR A 374 6.56 17.01 4.20
CA THR A 374 6.15 16.23 3.02
C THR A 374 5.55 14.90 3.42
N THR A 375 6.16 14.18 4.37
CA THR A 375 5.60 12.90 4.87
C THR A 375 4.26 13.12 5.57
N PHE A 376 4.17 14.12 6.44
CA PHE A 376 2.93 14.45 7.17
C PHE A 376 1.82 14.88 6.22
N ARG A 377 2.12 15.77 5.26
CA ARG A 377 1.16 16.20 4.25
C ARG A 377 0.67 15.02 3.41
N SER A 378 1.58 14.14 3.02
CA SER A 378 1.22 12.97 2.21
C SER A 378 0.42 11.92 3.00
N TYR A 379 0.69 11.82 4.30
CA TYR A 379 -0.15 11.05 5.21
C TYR A 379 -1.57 11.64 5.29
N ALA A 380 -1.69 12.95 5.49
CA ALA A 380 -2.98 13.65 5.62
C ALA A 380 -3.80 13.59 4.32
N ARG A 381 -3.17 13.74 3.16
CA ARG A 381 -3.81 13.63 1.83
C ARG A 381 -4.06 12.19 1.38
N ARG A 382 -3.61 11.22 2.16
CA ARG A 382 -3.69 9.77 1.91
C ARG A 382 -2.97 9.30 0.63
N ASP A 383 -1.90 9.98 0.26
CA ASP A 383 -1.09 9.70 -0.91
C ASP A 383 0.35 9.29 -0.56
N LEU A 384 0.61 8.90 0.68
CA LEU A 384 1.94 8.49 1.13
C LEU A 384 2.44 7.23 0.39
N GLN A 385 3.47 7.40 -0.43
CA GLN A 385 4.09 6.36 -1.24
C GLN A 385 5.53 6.08 -0.86
N PRO A 386 6.04 4.87 -1.13
CA PRO A 386 7.46 4.57 -0.97
C PRO A 386 8.39 5.51 -1.77
N LYS A 387 7.94 5.98 -2.95
CA LYS A 387 8.69 6.90 -3.83
C LYS A 387 9.08 8.20 -3.10
N ILE A 388 8.22 8.72 -2.24
CA ILE A 388 8.49 9.94 -1.44
C ILE A 388 9.75 9.78 -0.58
N TYR A 389 10.03 8.59 -0.06
CA TYR A 389 11.24 8.33 0.74
C TYR A 389 12.51 8.34 -0.10
N SER A 390 12.43 7.97 -1.39
CA SER A 390 13.53 8.17 -2.34
C SER A 390 13.78 9.66 -2.57
N HIS A 391 12.73 10.48 -2.72
CA HIS A 391 12.86 11.94 -2.84
C HIS A 391 13.45 12.59 -1.57
N ILE A 392 13.08 12.10 -0.39
CA ILE A 392 13.68 12.54 0.87
C ILE A 392 15.18 12.20 0.89
N THR A 393 15.54 10.96 0.53
CA THR A 393 16.93 10.50 0.51
C THR A 393 17.79 11.33 -0.44
N THR A 394 17.34 11.48 -1.69
CA THR A 394 18.04 12.27 -2.71
C THR A 394 18.20 13.71 -2.26
N ARG A 395 17.16 14.34 -1.72
CA ARG A 395 17.24 15.70 -1.19
C ARG A 395 18.25 15.84 -0.06
N VAL A 396 18.31 14.92 0.90
CA VAL A 396 19.31 14.99 1.99
C VAL A 396 20.74 14.97 1.42
N PHE A 397 21.02 14.11 0.44
CA PHE A 397 22.32 14.10 -0.24
C PHE A 397 22.59 15.38 -1.03
N THR A 398 21.61 15.89 -1.78
CA THR A 398 21.74 17.16 -2.51
C THR A 398 22.05 18.31 -1.57
N VAL A 399 21.34 18.40 -0.44
CA VAL A 399 21.54 19.45 0.56
C VAL A 399 22.91 19.33 1.23
N MET A 400 23.40 18.12 1.48
CA MET A 400 24.75 17.91 2.00
C MET A 400 25.83 18.44 1.04
N VAL A 401 25.70 18.15 -0.25
CA VAL A 401 26.61 18.67 -1.28
C VAL A 401 26.49 20.20 -1.38
N LEU A 402 25.28 20.73 -1.40
CA LEU A 402 25.05 22.18 -1.44
C LEU A 402 25.60 22.88 -0.20
N ALA A 403 25.52 22.28 0.98
CA ALA A 403 26.07 22.84 2.21
C ALA A 403 27.59 22.96 2.14
N TRP A 404 28.29 21.97 1.59
CA TRP A 404 29.74 22.06 1.36
C TRP A 404 30.10 23.15 0.36
N VAL A 405 29.41 23.19 -0.79
CA VAL A 405 29.65 24.23 -1.79
C VAL A 405 29.35 25.62 -1.21
N LEU A 406 28.32 25.72 -0.38
CA LEU A 406 27.94 26.97 0.26
C LEU A 406 29.02 27.46 1.22
N GLU A 407 29.56 26.58 2.06
CA GLU A 407 30.65 26.86 2.99
C GLU A 407 31.89 27.37 2.26
N GLU A 408 32.30 26.70 1.18
CA GLU A 408 33.42 27.14 0.33
C GLU A 408 33.13 28.48 -0.37
N SER A 409 31.91 28.66 -0.88
CA SER A 409 31.50 29.89 -1.56
C SER A 409 31.48 31.09 -0.62
N TRP A 410 31.18 30.86 0.67
CA TRP A 410 31.09 31.90 1.68
C TRP A 410 32.43 32.59 1.94
N LEU A 411 33.55 31.87 1.76
CA LEU A 411 34.91 32.41 1.91
C LEU A 411 35.23 33.54 0.93
N ILE A 412 34.48 33.65 -0.17
CA ILE A 412 34.68 34.65 -1.23
C ILE A 412 33.92 35.95 -0.93
N VAL A 413 33.00 35.95 0.04
CA VAL A 413 32.16 37.11 0.37
C VAL A 413 32.99 38.15 1.15
N PRO A 414 33.10 39.41 0.67
CA PRO A 414 33.83 40.44 1.38
C PRO A 414 33.06 40.90 2.64
N GLY A 415 33.64 40.65 3.82
CA GLY A 415 33.09 41.04 5.12
C GLY A 415 33.82 40.34 6.27
N ASP A 416 33.63 40.82 7.50
CA ASP A 416 34.21 40.18 8.68
C ASP A 416 33.47 38.86 8.97
N GLY A 417 34.07 37.75 8.55
CA GLY A 417 33.44 36.43 8.43
C GLY A 417 32.82 35.90 9.72
N GLN A 418 33.26 36.36 10.89
CA GLN A 418 32.69 35.97 12.19
C GLN A 418 31.29 36.53 12.43
N THR A 419 31.02 37.77 12.02
CA THR A 419 29.72 38.45 12.28
C THR A 419 28.58 37.87 11.45
N LEU A 420 28.88 37.29 10.29
CA LEU A 420 27.89 36.76 9.36
C LEU A 420 27.70 35.22 9.47
N THR A 421 28.42 34.55 10.37
CA THR A 421 28.26 33.10 10.59
C THR A 421 26.79 32.68 10.85
N PRO A 422 25.95 33.40 11.62
CA PRO A 422 24.55 33.00 11.81
C PRO A 422 23.73 33.08 10.51
N ALA A 423 24.08 34.01 9.62
CA ALA A 423 23.43 34.16 8.32
C ALA A 423 23.74 32.95 7.41
N LEU A 424 24.99 32.46 7.43
CA LEU A 424 25.39 31.24 6.71
C LEU A 424 24.59 30.03 7.19
N HIS A 425 24.47 29.83 8.50
CA HIS A 425 23.66 28.73 9.06
C HIS A 425 22.18 28.84 8.68
N THR A 426 21.63 30.05 8.69
CA THR A 426 20.24 30.31 8.27
C THR A 426 20.05 29.99 6.79
N LEU A 427 20.99 30.39 5.94
CA LEU A 427 20.95 30.13 4.50
C LEU A 427 21.12 28.64 4.19
N ALA A 428 21.99 27.94 4.94
CA ALA A 428 22.13 26.49 4.85
C ALA A 428 20.81 25.79 5.20
N PHE A 429 20.16 26.21 6.29
CA PHE A 429 18.84 25.70 6.68
C PHE A 429 17.77 25.95 5.60
N LEU A 430 17.69 27.16 5.04
CA LEU A 430 16.75 27.47 3.96
C LEU A 430 17.04 26.66 2.69
N THR A 431 18.31 26.45 2.36
CA THR A 431 18.75 25.57 1.26
C THR A 431 18.32 24.12 1.52
N GLY A 432 18.30 23.68 2.78
CA GLY A 432 17.73 22.39 3.18
C GLY A 432 16.23 22.27 2.87
N ILE A 433 15.46 23.32 3.13
CA ILE A 433 14.01 23.34 2.87
C ILE A 433 13.71 23.49 1.37
N ILE A 434 14.45 24.35 0.66
CA ILE A 434 14.26 24.68 -0.75
C ILE A 434 15.66 24.74 -1.40
N PRO A 435 16.17 23.62 -1.95
CA PRO A 435 17.49 23.53 -2.58
C PRO A 435 17.71 24.55 -3.70
N GLU A 436 16.64 24.95 -4.38
CA GLU A 436 16.66 25.96 -5.44
C GLU A 436 17.18 27.31 -4.91
N THR A 437 16.91 27.64 -3.65
CA THR A 437 17.41 28.86 -3.00
C THR A 437 18.94 28.87 -2.93
N GLY A 438 19.55 27.72 -2.59
CA GLY A 438 21.00 27.59 -2.55
C GLY A 438 21.64 27.72 -3.93
N LEU A 439 21.03 27.11 -4.95
CA LEU A 439 21.49 27.23 -6.34
C LEU A 439 21.41 28.66 -6.87
N VAL A 440 20.32 29.37 -6.57
CA VAL A 440 20.16 30.79 -6.94
C VAL A 440 21.24 31.63 -6.27
N PHE A 441 21.48 31.44 -4.97
CA PHE A 441 22.51 32.17 -4.24
C PHE A 441 23.92 31.90 -4.81
N ILE A 442 24.29 30.63 -5.03
CA ILE A 442 25.58 30.26 -5.63
C ILE A 442 25.72 30.87 -7.02
N GLY A 443 24.64 30.85 -7.83
CA GLY A 443 24.62 31.45 -9.16
C GLY A 443 24.77 32.97 -9.13
N GLU A 444 24.13 33.66 -8.20
CA GLU A 444 24.29 35.09 -8.00
C GLU A 444 25.71 35.44 -7.54
N LEU A 445 26.26 34.69 -6.60
CA LEU A 445 27.63 34.89 -6.14
C LEU A 445 28.60 34.70 -7.30
N LEU A 446 28.51 33.60 -8.04
CA LEU A 446 29.33 33.34 -9.23
C LEU A 446 29.20 34.48 -10.26
N ARG A 447 27.99 34.97 -10.52
CA ARG A 447 27.77 36.13 -11.41
C ARG A 447 28.44 37.39 -10.89
N THR A 448 28.40 37.67 -9.58
CA THR A 448 29.06 38.85 -9.01
C THR A 448 30.59 38.73 -9.05
N THR A 449 31.15 37.54 -8.78
CA THR A 449 32.59 37.28 -8.88
C THR A 449 33.07 37.37 -10.33
N LEU A 450 32.32 36.79 -11.27
CA LEU A 450 32.58 36.88 -12.71
C LEU A 450 32.42 38.32 -13.23
N ARG A 451 31.44 39.10 -12.76
CA ARG A 451 31.29 40.52 -13.12
C ARG A 451 32.43 41.39 -12.59
N LYS A 452 32.97 41.06 -11.40
CA LYS A 452 34.16 41.72 -10.85
C LYS A 452 35.44 41.32 -11.62
N MET A 453 35.52 40.07 -12.07
CA MET A 453 36.68 39.54 -12.81
C MET A 453 36.65 39.87 -14.31
N LYS A 454 35.47 40.09 -14.88
CA LYS A 454 35.24 40.33 -16.31
C LYS A 454 34.33 41.55 -16.48
N ARG A 455 34.94 42.72 -16.70
CA ARG A 455 34.24 43.98 -17.08
C ARG A 455 33.53 43.92 -18.44
N SER A 456 33.49 42.79 -19.13
CA SER A 456 32.82 42.67 -20.42
C SER A 456 32.47 41.21 -20.71
N ALA A 457 31.20 40.85 -20.54
CA ALA A 457 30.54 39.77 -21.27
C ALA A 457 29.04 39.86 -20.97
N LYS A 458 28.30 40.39 -21.95
CA LYS A 458 26.84 40.35 -22.02
C LYS A 458 26.46 38.90 -22.35
N ASP A 459 26.07 38.11 -21.36
CA ASP A 459 25.61 36.75 -21.62
C ASP A 459 24.08 36.68 -21.80
N PRO A 460 23.61 35.78 -22.68
CA PRO A 460 22.22 35.66 -23.09
C PRO A 460 21.41 34.95 -22.02
N GLY A 461 20.14 35.35 -21.89
CA GLY A 461 19.19 34.72 -20.98
C GLY A 461 18.99 33.24 -21.29
N LEU A 462 19.49 32.39 -20.40
CA LEU A 462 19.22 30.96 -20.38
C LEU A 462 17.81 30.72 -19.81
N GLN A 463 16.77 30.98 -20.60
CA GLN A 463 15.40 30.56 -20.28
C GLN A 463 15.25 29.09 -20.65
N LEU A 464 15.68 28.19 -19.76
CA LEU A 464 15.33 26.77 -19.78
C LEU A 464 13.96 26.57 -19.10
N VAL A 465 12.87 26.94 -19.77
CA VAL A 465 11.54 26.39 -19.48
C VAL A 465 10.80 26.28 -20.81
N ASP A 466 10.50 25.04 -21.19
CA ASP A 466 9.82 24.67 -22.43
C ASP A 466 8.42 25.31 -22.52
N PRO A 467 8.10 26.13 -23.55
CA PRO A 467 6.83 26.89 -23.64
C PRO A 467 5.60 26.09 -24.11
N HIS A 468 5.66 24.76 -24.24
CA HIS A 468 4.52 23.99 -24.71
C HIS A 468 3.45 23.84 -23.62
N GLU A 469 2.43 24.70 -23.71
CA GLU A 469 1.20 24.80 -22.90
C GLU A 469 1.31 24.24 -21.45
N PRO A 470 1.72 25.08 -20.48
CA PRO A 470 1.93 24.63 -19.12
C PRO A 470 0.62 24.14 -18.49
N LEU A 471 0.71 23.13 -17.63
CA LEU A 471 -0.39 22.61 -16.78
C LEU A 471 -1.12 23.68 -15.94
N THR A 472 -0.60 24.92 -15.89
CA THR A 472 -1.29 26.10 -15.33
C THR A 472 -2.52 26.54 -16.11
N SER A 473 -2.66 26.17 -17.39
CA SER A 473 -3.81 26.57 -18.20
C SER A 473 -5.09 25.84 -17.82
N LEU A 474 -4.97 24.70 -17.12
CA LEU A 474 -6.07 23.91 -16.59
C LEU A 474 -6.57 24.47 -15.27
N GLU A 475 -7.89 24.56 -15.13
CA GLU A 475 -8.51 25.09 -13.92
C GLU A 475 -8.45 24.08 -12.78
N GLY A 476 -8.09 24.54 -11.58
CA GLY A 476 -8.09 23.74 -10.37
C GLY A 476 -6.85 22.87 -10.15
N VAL A 477 -5.82 22.95 -11.02
CA VAL A 477 -4.52 22.30 -10.81
C VAL A 477 -3.64 23.17 -9.90
N ASP A 478 -3.40 22.69 -8.68
CA ASP A 478 -2.47 23.33 -7.73
C ASP A 478 -1.00 22.99 -8.09
N ILE A 479 -0.05 23.78 -7.58
CA ILE A 479 1.40 23.59 -7.74
C ILE A 479 1.82 22.17 -7.32
N TYR A 480 1.20 21.64 -6.26
CA TYR A 480 1.47 20.29 -5.78
C TYR A 480 0.94 19.21 -6.70
N ASP A 481 -0.25 19.42 -7.27
CA ASP A 481 -0.83 18.46 -8.20
C ASP A 481 0.00 18.40 -9.49
N ARG A 482 0.55 19.55 -9.91
CA ARG A 482 1.54 19.62 -10.99
C ARG A 482 2.81 18.84 -10.69
N ALA A 483 3.41 19.02 -9.51
CA ALA A 483 4.62 18.28 -9.15
C ALA A 483 4.40 16.76 -9.20
N ARG A 484 3.21 16.29 -8.78
CA ARG A 484 2.84 14.87 -8.84
C ARG A 484 2.64 14.37 -10.26
N LEU A 485 1.99 15.16 -11.12
CA LEU A 485 1.83 14.83 -12.53
C LEU A 485 3.21 14.79 -13.23
N GLN A 486 4.09 15.74 -12.92
CA GLN A 486 5.46 15.78 -13.42
C GLN A 486 6.28 14.57 -12.95
N ASP A 487 6.10 14.13 -11.70
CA ASP A 487 6.75 12.92 -11.17
C ASP A 487 6.34 11.65 -11.92
N GLU A 488 5.16 11.61 -12.54
CA GLU A 488 4.69 10.51 -13.41
C GLU A 488 4.91 10.80 -14.91
N GLY A 489 5.68 11.85 -15.23
CA GLY A 489 6.06 12.20 -16.61
C GLY A 489 5.04 13.05 -17.37
N VAL A 490 3.98 13.53 -16.72
CA VAL A 490 2.99 14.43 -17.30
C VAL A 490 3.42 15.89 -17.07
N THR A 491 4.06 16.49 -18.07
CA THR A 491 4.65 17.83 -17.98
C THR A 491 3.80 18.94 -18.62
N ASN A 492 2.93 18.60 -19.56
CA ASN A 492 2.08 19.53 -20.30
C ASN A 492 0.65 18.99 -20.50
N VAL A 493 -0.25 19.84 -21.02
CA VAL A 493 -1.68 19.50 -21.24
C VAL A 493 -1.87 18.34 -22.22
N GLN A 494 -1.07 18.31 -23.29
CA GLN A 494 -1.12 17.25 -24.30
C GLN A 494 -0.75 15.88 -23.70
N ALA A 495 0.27 15.85 -22.84
CA ALA A 495 0.67 14.65 -22.13
C ALA A 495 -0.46 14.16 -21.22
N LEU A 496 -1.16 15.07 -20.52
CA LEU A 496 -2.28 14.70 -19.66
C LEU A 496 -3.49 14.14 -20.44
N ALA A 497 -3.81 14.73 -21.60
CA ALA A 497 -4.95 14.30 -22.42
C ALA A 497 -4.78 12.89 -23.01
N ARG A 498 -3.54 12.47 -23.28
CA ARG A 498 -3.23 11.18 -23.92
C ARG A 498 -2.81 10.07 -22.97
N HIS A 499 -2.60 10.39 -21.70
CA HIS A 499 -2.09 9.43 -20.73
C HIS A 499 -3.18 8.43 -20.29
N ASP A 500 -2.79 7.22 -19.88
CA ASP A 500 -3.72 6.27 -19.28
C ASP A 500 -4.24 6.81 -17.94
N VAL A 501 -5.51 7.21 -17.94
CA VAL A 501 -6.19 7.78 -16.78
C VAL A 501 -6.19 6.81 -15.59
N VAL A 502 -6.31 5.50 -15.85
CA VAL A 502 -6.33 4.49 -14.80
C VAL A 502 -4.96 4.36 -14.15
N GLU A 503 -3.90 4.42 -14.95
CA GLU A 503 -2.52 4.46 -14.45
C GLU A 503 -2.29 5.71 -13.58
N LEU A 504 -2.73 6.89 -14.02
CA LEU A 504 -2.63 8.11 -13.23
C LEU A 504 -3.42 8.05 -11.93
N MET A 505 -4.63 7.44 -11.92
CA MET A 505 -5.41 7.25 -10.70
C MET A 505 -4.70 6.37 -9.67
N LEU A 506 -3.91 5.40 -10.14
CA LEU A 506 -3.15 4.48 -9.28
C LEU A 506 -1.84 5.10 -8.77
N GLN A 507 -1.11 5.77 -9.65
CA GLN A 507 0.21 6.33 -9.38
C GLN A 507 0.14 7.70 -8.73
N THR A 508 -0.60 8.65 -9.30
CA THR A 508 -0.91 9.90 -8.59
C THR A 508 -2.14 9.58 -7.76
N ARG A 509 -2.11 9.34 -6.45
CA ARG A 509 -3.36 9.11 -5.69
C ARG A 509 -4.26 10.38 -5.57
N VAL A 510 -4.47 11.12 -6.66
CA VAL A 510 -5.41 12.23 -6.81
C VAL A 510 -6.83 11.64 -6.80
N PRO A 511 -7.79 12.27 -6.13
CA PRO A 511 -9.18 11.83 -6.19
C PRO A 511 -9.66 11.75 -7.64
N ALA A 512 -10.17 10.59 -8.06
CA ALA A 512 -10.68 10.36 -9.41
C ALA A 512 -11.60 11.47 -9.96
N PRO A 513 -12.56 12.04 -9.20
CA PRO A 513 -13.39 13.13 -9.73
C PRO A 513 -12.59 14.33 -10.20
N ARG A 514 -11.47 14.65 -9.54
CA ARG A 514 -10.63 15.80 -9.87
C ARG A 514 -9.70 15.48 -11.04
N LEU A 515 -9.10 14.29 -11.05
CA LEU A 515 -8.22 13.88 -12.14
C LEU A 515 -8.99 13.74 -13.46
N LEU A 516 -10.16 13.12 -13.43
CA LEU A 516 -11.03 12.98 -14.60
C LEU A 516 -11.47 14.34 -15.14
N ASP A 517 -11.77 15.28 -14.25
CA ASP A 517 -12.10 16.66 -14.63
C ASP A 517 -10.93 17.35 -15.36
N TRP A 518 -9.69 17.18 -14.88
CA TRP A 518 -8.52 17.75 -15.55
C TRP A 518 -8.22 17.09 -16.89
N VAL A 519 -8.40 15.77 -17.01
CA VAL A 519 -8.25 15.06 -18.28
C VAL A 519 -9.30 15.55 -19.28
N ASP A 520 -10.55 15.69 -18.82
CA ASP A 520 -11.66 16.19 -19.63
C ASP A 520 -11.41 17.63 -20.13
N GLN A 521 -10.91 18.52 -19.25
CA GLN A 521 -10.43 19.85 -19.66
C GLN A 521 -9.23 19.78 -20.60
N ALA A 522 -8.28 18.87 -20.39
CA ALA A 522 -7.08 18.74 -21.21
C ALA A 522 -7.40 18.29 -22.64
N ILE A 523 -8.34 17.36 -22.81
CA ILE A 523 -8.83 16.96 -24.14
C ILE A 523 -9.52 18.16 -24.82
N LEU A 524 -10.33 18.93 -24.10
CA LEU A 524 -10.95 20.13 -24.65
C LEU A 524 -9.89 21.13 -25.13
N HIS A 525 -8.87 21.39 -24.30
CA HIS A 525 -7.75 22.27 -24.65
C HIS A 525 -7.00 21.78 -25.88
N LEU A 526 -6.70 20.47 -25.97
CA LEU A 526 -5.98 19.89 -27.10
C LEU A 526 -6.70 20.13 -28.43
N HIS A 527 -8.03 20.02 -28.46
CA HIS A 527 -8.82 20.16 -29.70
C HIS A 527 -9.28 21.59 -29.99
N CYS A 528 -9.48 22.41 -28.95
CA CYS A 528 -9.99 23.79 -29.09
C CYS A 528 -8.89 24.86 -29.19
N ASN A 529 -7.64 24.53 -28.86
CA ASN A 529 -6.49 25.42 -28.97
C ASN A 529 -5.76 25.31 -30.33
N VAL A 530 -6.37 24.63 -31.31
CA VAL A 530 -5.84 24.49 -32.67
C VAL A 530 -6.24 25.70 -33.50
N GLY A 531 -5.49 26.80 -33.39
CA GLY A 531 -5.68 28.02 -34.19
C GLY A 531 -4.38 28.82 -34.30
N GLY A 532 -4.05 29.27 -35.51
CA GLY A 532 -2.92 30.20 -35.71
C GLY A 532 -3.21 31.58 -35.12
N GLN A 533 -2.17 32.39 -34.95
CA GLN A 533 -2.35 33.82 -34.69
C GLN A 533 -2.95 34.48 -35.93
N THR A 534 -4.20 34.92 -35.84
CA THR A 534 -4.81 35.81 -36.81
C THR A 534 -5.00 37.14 -36.10
N ASP A 535 -4.35 38.20 -36.58
CA ASP A 535 -4.47 39.57 -36.04
C ASP A 535 -4.12 39.77 -34.54
N GLY A 536 -3.13 39.02 -34.03
CA GLY A 536 -2.57 39.26 -32.68
C GLY A 536 -3.42 38.75 -31.50
N GLU A 537 -4.65 38.30 -31.73
CA GLU A 537 -5.39 37.47 -30.76
C GLU A 537 -5.27 35.98 -31.10
N PRO A 538 -5.13 35.09 -30.09
CA PRO A 538 -5.16 33.66 -30.32
C PRO A 538 -6.56 33.25 -30.83
N ASP A 539 -6.65 32.69 -32.04
CA ASP A 539 -7.86 32.11 -32.63
C ASP A 539 -8.23 30.78 -31.94
N SER A 540 -8.46 30.86 -30.63
CA SER A 540 -8.80 29.74 -29.75
C SER A 540 -10.31 29.71 -29.52
N LEU A 541 -10.91 28.53 -29.58
CA LEU A 541 -12.34 28.36 -29.31
C LEU A 541 -12.65 28.41 -27.80
N LEU A 542 -11.63 28.26 -26.96
CA LEU A 542 -11.76 28.14 -25.51
C LEU A 542 -12.41 29.36 -24.83
N PRO A 543 -12.03 30.63 -25.12
CA PRO A 543 -12.63 31.79 -24.46
C PRO A 543 -14.13 31.90 -24.71
N THR A 544 -14.58 31.60 -25.93
CA THR A 544 -16.00 31.64 -26.30
C THR A 544 -16.78 30.54 -25.60
N LEU A 545 -16.28 29.29 -25.58
CA LEU A 545 -16.93 28.19 -24.87
C LEU A 545 -17.05 28.46 -23.36
N ARG A 546 -16.00 29.02 -22.74
CA ARG A 546 -15.99 29.39 -21.32
C ARG A 546 -17.05 30.46 -20.99
N ARG A 547 -17.35 31.41 -21.89
CA ARG A 547 -18.43 32.40 -21.69
C ARG A 547 -19.81 31.75 -21.56
N TYR A 548 -20.01 30.58 -22.16
CA TYR A 548 -21.25 29.80 -22.05
C TYR A 548 -21.22 28.78 -20.89
N GLY A 549 -20.16 28.80 -20.07
CA GLY A 549 -19.99 27.87 -18.95
C GLY A 549 -19.54 26.46 -19.38
N ILE A 550 -19.13 26.27 -20.63
CA ILE A 550 -18.60 25.00 -21.13
C ILE A 550 -17.11 24.96 -20.79
N ARG A 551 -16.73 24.08 -19.85
CA ARG A 551 -15.34 23.94 -19.37
C ARG A 551 -14.72 22.58 -19.70
N THR A 552 -15.53 21.55 -19.93
CA THR A 552 -15.06 20.19 -20.24
C THR A 552 -15.58 19.71 -21.61
N VAL A 553 -15.00 18.63 -22.12
CA VAL A 553 -15.54 17.92 -23.30
C VAL A 553 -16.91 17.35 -23.00
N THR A 554 -17.12 16.76 -21.83
CA THR A 554 -18.45 16.23 -21.46
C THR A 554 -19.53 17.32 -21.46
N ASP A 555 -19.22 18.53 -20.96
CA ASP A 555 -20.13 19.68 -21.00
C ASP A 555 -20.43 20.11 -22.45
N LEU A 556 -19.41 20.13 -23.31
CA LEU A 556 -19.54 20.49 -24.72
C LEU A 556 -20.46 19.51 -25.47
N LEU A 557 -20.25 18.22 -25.23
CA LEU A 557 -21.02 17.13 -25.82
C LEU A 557 -22.46 17.09 -25.29
N GLU A 558 -22.66 17.33 -23.99
CA GLU A 558 -24.01 17.44 -23.44
C GLU A 558 -24.74 18.68 -23.99
N ALA A 559 -24.04 19.80 -24.17
CA ALA A 559 -24.58 20.99 -24.82
C ALA A 559 -24.99 20.70 -26.28
N SER A 560 -24.17 19.95 -27.04
CA SER A 560 -24.52 19.56 -28.41
C SER A 560 -25.74 18.64 -28.45
N ASP A 561 -25.78 17.63 -27.58
CA ASP A 561 -26.91 16.68 -27.51
C ASP A 561 -28.22 17.38 -27.11
N ARG A 562 -28.14 18.38 -26.21
CA ARG A 562 -29.30 19.20 -25.82
C ARG A 562 -29.71 20.17 -26.93
N ALA A 563 -28.79 20.68 -27.74
CA ALA A 563 -29.10 21.53 -28.88
C ALA A 563 -29.82 20.75 -29.99
N ASP A 564 -29.37 19.53 -30.27
CA ASP A 564 -30.01 18.60 -31.20
C ASP A 564 -31.44 18.25 -30.76
N LYS A 565 -31.64 17.88 -29.49
CA LYS A 565 -32.99 17.66 -28.91
C LYS A 565 -33.92 18.86 -28.98
N ARG A 566 -33.38 20.08 -29.11
CA ARG A 566 -34.14 21.33 -29.27
C ARG A 566 -34.29 21.76 -30.72
N SER A 567 -33.78 20.98 -31.68
CA SER A 567 -33.71 21.32 -33.10
C SER A 567 -32.98 22.65 -33.37
N LYS A 568 -31.98 22.98 -32.54
CA LYS A 568 -31.16 24.19 -32.64
C LYS A 568 -29.68 23.87 -32.90
N GLN A 569 -29.41 22.73 -33.53
CA GLN A 569 -28.05 22.26 -33.78
C GLN A 569 -27.27 23.21 -34.68
N ASP A 570 -27.90 23.75 -35.74
CA ASP A 570 -27.23 24.69 -36.65
C ASP A 570 -26.80 25.98 -35.94
N ALA A 571 -27.66 26.53 -35.08
CA ALA A 571 -27.34 27.71 -34.27
C ALA A 571 -26.20 27.44 -33.27
N PHE A 572 -26.12 26.21 -32.74
CA PHE A 572 -25.01 25.79 -31.89
C PHE A 572 -23.70 25.64 -32.67
N LEU A 573 -23.73 25.02 -33.85
CA LEU A 573 -22.55 24.89 -34.72
C LEU A 573 -22.05 26.25 -35.24
N GLN A 574 -22.95 27.22 -35.39
CA GLN A 574 -22.65 28.60 -35.79
C GLN A 574 -22.06 29.47 -34.67
N LEU A 575 -22.04 29.02 -33.40
CA LEU A 575 -21.48 29.78 -32.27
C LEU A 575 -20.03 30.24 -32.49
N LEU A 576 -19.28 29.53 -33.35
CA LEU A 576 -17.83 29.70 -33.52
C LEU A 576 -17.36 29.87 -34.96
N SER A 577 -18.21 29.64 -35.97
CA SER A 577 -17.81 29.66 -37.38
C SER A 577 -18.09 31.00 -38.08
N GLY A 578 -18.75 31.96 -37.41
CA GLY A 578 -19.48 33.00 -38.13
C GLY A 578 -20.55 32.36 -39.01
N SER A 579 -21.38 33.13 -39.71
CA SER A 579 -22.29 32.53 -40.70
C SER A 579 -21.45 31.79 -41.73
N ALA A 580 -21.46 30.45 -41.71
CA ALA A 580 -20.63 29.60 -42.55
C ALA A 580 -20.65 30.13 -44.00
N SER A 581 -19.50 30.57 -44.51
CA SER A 581 -19.37 30.97 -45.90
C SER A 581 -19.71 29.75 -46.76
N ASN A 582 -20.75 29.86 -47.59
CA ASN A 582 -21.26 28.87 -48.54
C ASN A 582 -20.42 27.58 -48.67
N GLY A 583 -20.80 26.55 -47.91
CA GLY A 583 -20.32 25.17 -48.10
C GLY A 583 -19.18 24.69 -47.20
N SER A 584 -18.62 25.52 -46.30
CA SER A 584 -17.60 25.05 -45.34
C SER A 584 -18.22 24.35 -44.14
N ILE A 585 -17.68 23.18 -43.75
CA ILE A 585 -18.06 22.47 -42.51
C ILE A 585 -17.74 23.39 -41.31
N PRO A 586 -18.68 23.64 -40.38
CA PRO A 586 -18.42 24.43 -39.18
C PRO A 586 -17.22 23.87 -38.40
N ARG A 587 -16.26 24.73 -38.01
CA ARG A 587 -15.08 24.32 -37.23
C ARG A 587 -15.44 23.52 -35.98
N LEU A 588 -16.52 23.90 -35.31
CA LEU A 588 -17.03 23.19 -34.13
C LEU A 588 -17.49 21.75 -34.47
N GLN A 589 -18.04 21.52 -35.66
CA GLN A 589 -18.44 20.18 -36.08
C GLN A 589 -17.22 19.26 -36.23
N VAL A 590 -16.16 19.76 -36.88
CA VAL A 590 -14.89 19.00 -37.02
C VAL A 590 -14.29 18.67 -35.65
N VAL A 591 -14.31 19.63 -34.72
CA VAL A 591 -13.84 19.42 -33.35
C VAL A 591 -14.69 18.39 -32.60
N LEU A 592 -16.02 18.46 -32.73
CA LEU A 592 -16.93 17.49 -32.10
C LEU A 592 -16.73 16.07 -32.64
N ASP A 593 -16.51 15.94 -33.95
CA ASP A 593 -16.29 14.64 -34.57
C ASP A 593 -14.93 14.06 -34.15
N ALA A 594 -13.85 14.86 -34.14
CA ALA A 594 -12.55 14.45 -33.62
C ALA A 594 -12.58 14.05 -32.13
N ILE A 595 -13.35 14.78 -31.31
CA ILE A 595 -13.56 14.48 -29.90
C ILE A 595 -14.30 13.16 -29.69
N LYS A 596 -15.31 12.84 -30.52
CA LYS A 596 -16.08 11.60 -30.38
C LYS A 596 -15.24 10.35 -30.64
N ASP A 597 -14.18 10.48 -31.43
CA ASP A 597 -13.25 9.41 -31.76
C ASP A 597 -12.21 9.14 -30.64
N GLU A 598 -12.14 9.99 -29.60
CA GLU A 598 -11.23 9.81 -28.47
C GLU A 598 -11.64 8.63 -27.57
N GLU A 599 -10.67 7.76 -27.24
CA GLU A 599 -10.89 6.50 -26.50
C GLU A 599 -11.60 6.69 -25.16
N TRP A 600 -11.30 7.79 -24.45
CA TRP A 600 -11.74 8.02 -23.07
C TRP A 600 -13.06 8.77 -22.95
N VAL A 601 -13.59 9.34 -24.04
CA VAL A 601 -14.75 10.25 -23.97
C VAL A 601 -16.02 9.54 -23.52
N GLU A 602 -16.27 8.30 -23.95
CA GLU A 602 -17.45 7.56 -23.47
C GLU A 602 -17.32 7.16 -22.00
N ASN A 603 -16.11 6.84 -21.54
CA ASN A 603 -15.85 6.56 -20.12
C ASN A 603 -16.07 7.82 -19.26
N LEU A 604 -15.62 8.99 -19.72
CA LEU A 604 -15.88 10.28 -19.08
C LEU A 604 -17.38 10.60 -19.04
N ARG A 605 -18.10 10.40 -20.15
CA ARG A 605 -19.57 10.54 -20.19
C ARG A 605 -20.24 9.61 -19.18
N CYS A 606 -19.81 8.36 -19.07
CA CYS A 606 -20.33 7.40 -18.10
C CYS A 606 -20.06 7.85 -16.65
N TRP A 607 -18.88 8.41 -16.39
CA TRP A 607 -18.54 8.97 -15.09
C TRP A 607 -19.43 10.14 -14.68
N HIS A 608 -19.69 11.09 -15.59
CA HIS A 608 -20.46 12.31 -15.29
C HIS A 608 -21.98 12.08 -15.19
N LYS A 609 -22.52 10.99 -15.74
CA LYS A 609 -23.94 10.63 -15.59
C LYS A 609 -24.31 10.46 -14.10
N THR A 610 -25.43 11.08 -13.69
CA THR A 610 -25.96 10.95 -12.33
C THR A 610 -26.37 9.49 -12.08
N GLN A 611 -25.74 8.82 -11.12
CA GLN A 611 -26.06 7.43 -10.79
C GLN A 611 -27.19 7.37 -9.75
N ALA A 612 -28.37 6.92 -10.17
CA ALA A 612 -29.31 6.30 -9.24
C ALA A 612 -28.75 4.95 -8.80
N VAL A 613 -29.05 4.52 -7.56
CA VAL A 613 -28.69 3.17 -7.08
C VAL A 613 -29.28 2.14 -8.03
N ARG A 614 -28.42 1.47 -8.81
CA ARG A 614 -28.85 0.43 -9.75
C ARG A 614 -29.28 -0.79 -8.94
N GLU A 615 -30.53 -1.17 -9.09
CA GLU A 615 -31.08 -2.37 -8.48
C GLU A 615 -31.10 -3.51 -9.50
N GLU A 616 -30.64 -4.69 -9.10
CA GLU A 616 -30.72 -5.90 -9.90
C GLU A 616 -31.50 -6.95 -9.11
N VAL A 617 -32.64 -7.37 -9.66
CA VAL A 617 -33.49 -8.40 -9.08
C VAL A 617 -33.14 -9.73 -9.74
N VAL A 618 -32.78 -10.72 -8.92
CA VAL A 618 -32.46 -12.07 -9.37
C VAL A 618 -33.46 -13.03 -8.76
N ASP A 619 -34.36 -13.55 -9.59
CA ASP A 619 -35.32 -14.57 -9.17
C ASP A 619 -34.65 -15.96 -9.23
N VAL A 620 -34.66 -16.69 -8.10
CA VAL A 620 -34.12 -18.05 -8.00
C VAL A 620 -35.15 -19.04 -8.55
N GLN A 621 -34.79 -19.83 -9.56
CA GLN A 621 -35.62 -20.93 -10.03
C GLN A 621 -35.62 -22.05 -8.99
N ALA A 622 -36.81 -22.56 -8.62
CA ALA A 622 -36.91 -23.68 -7.69
C ALA A 622 -36.13 -24.89 -8.21
N PRO A 623 -35.40 -25.63 -7.36
CA PRO A 623 -34.76 -26.88 -7.79
C PRO A 623 -35.85 -27.83 -8.32
N PRO A 624 -35.58 -28.62 -9.38
CA PRO A 624 -36.55 -29.57 -9.90
C PRO A 624 -37.00 -30.50 -8.78
N ARG A 625 -38.30 -30.53 -8.49
CA ARG A 625 -38.90 -31.44 -7.50
C ARG A 625 -38.40 -32.86 -7.80
N ALA A 626 -37.72 -33.48 -6.84
CA ALA A 626 -37.44 -34.90 -6.91
C ALA A 626 -38.76 -35.67 -7.16
N PRO A 627 -38.77 -36.68 -8.06
CA PRO A 627 -39.97 -37.45 -8.31
C PRO A 627 -40.48 -38.05 -7.00
N ARG A 628 -41.79 -37.92 -6.74
CA ARG A 628 -42.46 -38.54 -5.59
C ARG A 628 -42.06 -40.03 -5.56
N PRO A 629 -41.67 -40.59 -4.40
CA PRO A 629 -41.48 -42.03 -4.32
C PRO A 629 -42.82 -42.70 -4.64
N GLU A 630 -42.81 -43.58 -5.64
CA GLU A 630 -43.95 -44.43 -5.97
C GLU A 630 -44.40 -45.21 -4.72
N PRO A 631 -45.72 -45.48 -4.56
CA PRO A 631 -46.20 -46.27 -3.44
C PRO A 631 -45.56 -47.66 -3.47
N ARG A 632 -44.93 -48.05 -2.36
CA ARG A 632 -44.32 -49.37 -2.20
C ARG A 632 -45.37 -50.46 -2.40
N GLU A 633 -45.25 -51.20 -3.50
CA GLU A 633 -45.94 -52.49 -3.64
C GLU A 633 -45.41 -53.48 -2.59
N SER A 634 -46.36 -54.01 -1.84
CA SER A 634 -46.22 -55.02 -0.80
C SER A 634 -45.60 -56.31 -1.37
N THR A 635 -44.47 -56.72 -0.81
CA THR A 635 -43.92 -58.07 -1.01
C THR A 635 -44.78 -59.10 -0.26
N ALA A 636 -45.45 -60.00 -0.99
CA ALA A 636 -45.86 -61.29 -0.47
C ALA A 636 -45.47 -62.39 -1.46
N ARG A 637 -44.39 -63.07 -1.11
CA ARG A 637 -43.85 -64.29 -1.72
C ARG A 637 -44.69 -65.47 -1.25
N ALA A 638 -45.12 -66.37 -2.14
CA ALA A 638 -44.95 -67.83 -1.99
C ALA A 638 -45.66 -68.67 -3.06
N SER A 639 -44.93 -69.72 -3.50
CA SER A 639 -45.40 -71.03 -4.01
C SER A 639 -46.00 -71.16 -5.43
N ARG A 640 -45.17 -71.73 -6.33
CA ARG A 640 -45.54 -72.70 -7.39
C ARG A 640 -46.09 -74.02 -6.75
N PRO A 641 -46.69 -75.01 -7.47
CA PRO A 641 -46.53 -75.36 -8.91
C PRO A 641 -47.80 -75.87 -9.64
N GLU A 642 -47.60 -76.41 -10.85
CA GLU A 642 -48.47 -77.31 -11.65
C GLU A 642 -49.58 -76.65 -12.51
N VAL A 643 -49.99 -77.09 -13.71
CA VAL A 643 -49.64 -78.14 -14.70
C VAL A 643 -50.58 -77.91 -15.92
N VAL A 644 -50.22 -78.41 -17.11
CA VAL A 644 -51.12 -78.78 -18.26
C VAL A 644 -51.68 -77.68 -19.21
N THR A 645 -51.01 -77.63 -20.37
CA THR A 645 -51.51 -77.74 -21.77
C THR A 645 -52.93 -77.31 -22.14
N GLY A 646 -53.04 -76.49 -23.20
CA GLY A 646 -54.31 -76.30 -23.90
C GLY A 646 -54.30 -75.38 -25.13
N LYS A 647 -53.84 -75.94 -26.26
CA LYS A 647 -54.36 -75.75 -27.64
C LYS A 647 -54.02 -74.52 -28.51
N ARG A 648 -53.52 -74.90 -29.70
CA ARG A 648 -53.28 -74.18 -30.96
C ARG A 648 -54.57 -73.97 -31.78
N VAL A 649 -54.36 -73.22 -32.88
CA VAL A 649 -54.98 -73.26 -34.23
C VAL A 649 -55.95 -72.09 -34.45
N GLY A 650 -55.84 -71.28 -35.49
CA GLY A 650 -54.93 -71.29 -36.64
C GLY A 650 -55.31 -70.22 -37.66
N ASP A 651 -54.33 -69.89 -38.51
CA ASP A 651 -54.36 -69.67 -39.96
C ASP A 651 -55.60 -69.10 -40.66
N GLY A 652 -55.33 -68.26 -41.66
CA GLY A 652 -56.25 -68.14 -42.80
C GLY A 652 -56.05 -66.89 -43.66
N ALA A 653 -55.05 -66.93 -44.53
CA ALA A 653 -54.86 -65.98 -45.62
C ALA A 653 -55.93 -66.09 -46.71
N GLY A 654 -55.99 -65.05 -47.57
CA GLY A 654 -56.29 -65.22 -48.99
C GLY A 654 -57.67 -64.76 -49.46
N ALA A 655 -57.64 -63.81 -50.41
CA ALA A 655 -58.75 -63.31 -51.20
C ALA A 655 -59.53 -64.42 -51.97
N PRO A 656 -60.65 -64.12 -52.65
CA PRO A 656 -60.53 -63.64 -54.03
C PRO A 656 -61.66 -62.70 -54.53
N THR A 657 -61.48 -62.38 -55.79
CA THR A 657 -62.09 -61.48 -56.76
C THR A 657 -63.54 -61.79 -57.22
N VAL A 658 -64.19 -60.73 -57.71
CA VAL A 658 -65.27 -60.61 -58.72
C VAL A 658 -66.64 -61.24 -58.44
N ALA A 659 -67.63 -60.36 -58.28
CA ALA A 659 -68.77 -60.21 -59.19
C ALA A 659 -69.00 -58.72 -59.45
#